data_AF-A0A1Y2AJQ9-F1
#
_entry.id   AF-A0A1Y2AJQ9-F1
#
_cell.length_a   1.000
_cell.length_b   1.000
_cell.length_c   1.000
_cell.angle_alpha   90.00
_cell.angle_beta   90.00
_cell.angle_gamma   90.00
#
_symmetry.space_group_name_H-M   'P 1'
#
loop_
_entity.id
_entity.type
_entity.pdbx_description
1 polymer ?
#
loop_
_entity_poly.entity_id
_entity_poly.type
_entity_poly.pdbx_seq_one_letter_code
_entity_poly.pdbx_strand_id
1 'polypeptide(L)'
;MFNKHFNNIFFLILIIYFNYYIYKIKCDNFQNSIFSLEYQNKSGEKGRIQLHYNYEAMTFYDLNDIIYSLTNIISFTICNDEDINKSDDEKDTVLLWCTSDENNNIYYGVYLEAFPIWYNEQKRKGHSFCMQIDGVGWIRNVVDKICVDDKPCPDLIMLGSTQFINRYENGDIISLNNYFRRRRRKYGNNIVEKIRKYYYYDYLYDNNWMGIPLILDSRCFSFNIRTFDNCIQQGFDLHYPPWTWEKVFEYAETITKCTKKPGFNLFNVNLEDIKFFVTLCQALNIPFLIEDTELGIKKCGFREKESINKLSIFKKLLENHYIKEWIKLDSINQWKNQTQQQSNNNYQFEIDYISDYNFNGLTYNMLPFMFLGDQVFIILSINYAFYMKCILMHIYLFISGFLKGLSITKQSKFIEQIYDYLDILIDETNPFIAHFNTIITPYENIQGSICNNSNINRKSKKDKCKLIIKEEGVFPYYYSYDGKLDIVYMQHIMSNNENKITISNNSYINGNKTNYDSLFGLTKFTCDSQANYEKNTITYYNSYELEFPISHNETLILKSMNDYYKNYKQYDGTCSIFENDLNLAKPIQFPFSTFSQLSKLEQSSVITRFFTRLYYHIYKPNQESFEDIVLELCDSIDEILVPDCNEIHNIKFEFSKCNEKDQKMKITYKNCNIIDNELPKDISCDYIPLRNVKGYITFLIISIALFLEFIFLIILIKFRNNRYIKIASFNFLLSLIITSSILDFSIYFWIGVKNKYKCILRVCFMIIGVTTFIFCFSIKSKLLNNIYYNNSLIKSNNIILLAIWSYTNDGMGKKIKAIKSDNFYEYQECSIGNKKFLIIMFCIDAVVLFLSIVSAFQGRNIPTEFNILIICYTNITVDLEMNLQYIFGLIAILIASMIVNISFFGSIILKLFNIERNSISAIKVVNRISNQSNQYTMENKN
;
A
#
# COMPACT_ATOMS: atom_id res chain seq x y z
N MET A 1 83.26 -11.86 -15.10
CA MET A 1 82.94 -10.43 -14.82
C MET A 1 81.94 -9.86 -15.84
N PHE A 2 82.12 -10.10 -17.14
CA PHE A 2 81.21 -9.63 -18.22
C PHE A 2 79.75 -10.08 -18.07
N ASN A 3 79.48 -11.34 -17.70
CA ASN A 3 78.10 -11.84 -17.48
C ASN A 3 77.35 -11.16 -16.31
N LYS A 4 78.06 -10.64 -15.30
CA LYS A 4 77.42 -9.99 -14.16
C LYS A 4 76.96 -8.57 -14.49
N HIS A 5 77.72 -7.85 -15.34
CA HIS A 5 77.32 -6.55 -15.85
C HIS A 5 76.17 -6.64 -16.86
N PHE A 6 76.16 -7.69 -17.70
CA PHE A 6 75.07 -7.89 -18.66
C PHE A 6 73.72 -8.14 -17.99
N ASN A 7 73.68 -8.95 -16.92
CA ASN A 7 72.45 -9.18 -16.16
C ASN A 7 71.93 -7.92 -15.45
N ASN A 8 72.81 -7.08 -14.91
CA ASN A 8 72.39 -5.83 -14.26
C ASN A 8 71.85 -4.80 -15.29
N ILE A 9 72.46 -4.70 -16.47
CA ILE A 9 71.98 -3.83 -17.54
C ILE A 9 70.63 -4.32 -18.08
N PHE A 10 70.48 -5.64 -18.27
CA PHE A 10 69.21 -6.24 -18.69
C PHE A 10 68.09 -5.98 -17.67
N PHE A 11 68.36 -6.15 -16.36
CA PHE A 11 67.40 -5.85 -15.30
C PHE A 11 67.01 -4.37 -15.26
N LEU A 12 67.98 -3.45 -15.48
CA LEU A 12 67.72 -2.02 -15.52
C LEU A 12 66.84 -1.65 -16.73
N ILE A 13 67.10 -2.23 -17.91
CA ILE A 13 66.28 -2.05 -19.11
C ILE A 13 64.87 -2.59 -18.88
N LEU A 14 64.73 -3.73 -18.20
CA LEU A 14 63.42 -4.31 -17.86
C LEU A 14 62.65 -3.44 -16.88
N ILE A 15 63.32 -2.86 -15.86
CA ILE A 15 62.72 -1.90 -14.93
C ILE A 15 62.32 -0.61 -15.66
N ILE A 16 63.15 -0.09 -16.57
CA ILE A 16 62.83 1.11 -17.35
C ILE A 16 61.67 0.83 -18.30
N TYR A 17 61.66 -0.31 -19.00
CA TYR A 17 60.57 -0.71 -19.88
C TYR A 17 59.27 -0.92 -19.11
N PHE A 18 59.34 -1.57 -17.93
CA PHE A 18 58.19 -1.78 -17.06
C PHE A 18 57.66 -0.45 -16.50
N ASN A 19 58.53 0.45 -16.05
CA ASN A 19 58.14 1.80 -15.62
C ASN A 19 57.60 2.65 -16.77
N TYR A 20 58.18 2.56 -17.98
CA TYR A 20 57.66 3.23 -19.17
C TYR A 20 56.29 2.67 -19.57
N TYR A 21 56.09 1.35 -19.49
CA TYR A 21 54.81 0.71 -19.76
C TYR A 21 53.76 1.09 -18.72
N ILE A 22 54.11 1.11 -17.42
CA ILE A 22 53.25 1.64 -16.36
C ILE A 22 52.95 3.12 -16.57
N TYR A 23 53.94 3.92 -16.94
CA TYR A 23 53.78 5.35 -17.20
C TYR A 23 52.88 5.60 -18.40
N LYS A 24 53.05 4.84 -19.49
CA LYS A 24 52.20 4.91 -20.68
C LYS A 24 50.75 4.50 -20.35
N ILE A 25 50.54 3.42 -19.60
CA ILE A 25 49.20 3.03 -19.12
C ILE A 25 48.59 4.15 -18.24
N LYS A 26 49.39 4.79 -17.39
CA LYS A 26 48.93 5.93 -16.59
C LYS A 26 48.60 7.16 -17.46
N CYS A 27 49.39 7.47 -18.48
CA CYS A 27 49.17 8.59 -19.39
C CYS A 27 48.00 8.39 -20.36
N ASP A 28 47.78 7.17 -20.87
CA ASP A 28 46.60 6.88 -21.71
C ASP A 28 45.30 7.02 -20.88
N ASN A 29 45.36 6.79 -19.56
CA ASN A 29 44.24 7.10 -18.66
C ASN A 29 44.00 8.61 -18.46
N PHE A 30 44.98 9.49 -18.73
CA PHE A 30 44.81 10.95 -18.57
C PHE A 30 44.02 11.59 -19.72
N GLN A 31 43.99 11.02 -20.94
CA GLN A 31 43.13 11.57 -22.00
C GLN A 31 41.64 11.40 -21.68
N ASN A 32 41.27 10.36 -20.94
CA ASN A 32 39.90 10.10 -20.49
C ASN A 32 39.52 10.82 -19.18
N SER A 33 40.26 11.84 -18.75
CA SER A 33 39.94 12.58 -17.52
C SER A 33 39.03 13.80 -17.73
N ILE A 34 38.74 14.18 -18.98
CA ILE A 34 37.95 15.38 -19.29
C ILE A 34 36.50 14.97 -19.59
N PHE A 35 35.57 15.54 -18.83
CA PHE A 35 34.14 15.32 -18.97
C PHE A 35 33.44 16.65 -19.23
N SER A 36 32.38 16.63 -20.03
CA SER A 36 31.49 17.76 -20.22
C SER A 36 30.21 17.55 -19.42
N LEU A 37 29.84 18.55 -18.63
CA LEU A 37 28.58 18.63 -17.89
C LEU A 37 27.69 19.68 -18.56
N GLU A 38 26.67 19.23 -19.27
CA GLU A 38 25.60 20.08 -19.75
C GLU A 38 24.52 20.19 -18.67
N TYR A 39 23.87 21.35 -18.58
CA TYR A 39 22.76 21.56 -17.65
C TYR A 39 21.63 22.35 -18.32
N GLN A 40 20.41 22.16 -17.84
CA GLN A 40 19.24 22.94 -18.25
C GLN A 40 18.54 23.50 -17.02
N ASN A 41 18.35 24.82 -16.97
CA ASN A 41 17.61 25.47 -15.88
C ASN A 41 16.10 25.59 -16.19
N LYS A 42 15.34 26.10 -15.22
CA LYS A 42 13.89 26.32 -15.37
C LYS A 42 13.49 27.29 -16.48
N SER A 43 14.33 28.27 -16.82
CA SER A 43 14.05 29.16 -17.95
C SER A 43 14.30 28.48 -19.30
N GLY A 44 14.78 27.23 -19.29
CA GLY A 44 15.16 26.49 -20.49
C GLY A 44 16.53 26.86 -21.03
N GLU A 45 17.27 27.72 -20.33
CA GLU A 45 18.65 28.03 -20.69
C GLU A 45 19.52 26.80 -20.47
N LYS A 46 20.33 26.51 -21.48
CA LYS A 46 21.29 25.42 -21.47
C LYS A 46 22.69 25.98 -21.30
N GLY A 47 23.50 25.34 -20.49
CA GLY A 47 24.92 25.63 -20.35
C GLY A 47 25.76 24.37 -20.39
N ARG A 48 27.06 24.55 -20.60
CA ARG A 48 28.04 23.45 -20.65
C ARG A 48 29.32 23.85 -19.93
N ILE A 49 29.83 22.95 -19.11
CA ILE A 49 31.01 23.15 -18.29
C ILE A 49 31.94 21.95 -18.46
N GLN A 50 33.24 22.20 -18.64
CA GLN A 50 34.24 21.13 -18.66
C GLN A 50 34.71 20.82 -17.23
N LEU A 51 34.83 19.54 -16.92
CA LEU A 51 35.22 19.00 -15.64
C LEU A 51 36.45 18.11 -15.80
N HIS A 52 37.40 18.23 -14.87
CA HIS A 52 38.58 17.38 -14.79
C HIS A 52 38.46 16.38 -13.64
N TYR A 53 38.43 15.09 -13.97
CA TYR A 53 38.32 14.01 -13.00
C TYR A 53 39.69 13.54 -12.51
N ASN A 54 39.86 13.48 -11.19
CA ASN A 54 41.04 12.91 -10.56
C ASN A 54 40.77 11.45 -10.17
N TYR A 55 41.32 10.50 -10.92
CA TYR A 55 41.16 9.06 -10.64
C TYR A 55 41.85 8.58 -9.36
N GLU A 56 42.82 9.33 -8.82
CA GLU A 56 43.47 8.98 -7.55
C GLU A 56 42.62 9.41 -6.36
N ALA A 57 42.03 10.60 -6.43
CA ALA A 57 41.09 11.09 -5.41
C ALA A 57 39.65 10.55 -5.59
N MET A 58 39.33 10.03 -6.80
CA MET A 58 37.99 9.65 -7.25
C MET A 58 36.96 10.79 -7.17
N THR A 59 37.39 12.02 -7.48
CA THR A 59 36.55 13.22 -7.43
C THR A 59 36.87 14.17 -8.58
N PHE A 60 35.97 15.12 -8.83
CA PHE A 60 36.24 16.25 -9.73
C PHE A 60 36.78 17.45 -8.93
N TYR A 61 37.75 18.17 -9.48
CA TYR A 61 38.36 19.31 -8.77
C TYR A 61 37.38 20.44 -8.45
N ASP A 62 36.49 20.77 -9.39
CA ASP A 62 35.64 21.97 -9.31
C ASP A 62 34.13 21.67 -9.23
N LEU A 63 33.73 20.39 -9.19
CA LEU A 63 32.32 20.00 -9.31
C LEU A 63 31.45 20.63 -8.22
N ASN A 64 31.92 20.64 -6.98
CA ASN A 64 31.16 21.20 -5.87
C ASN A 64 30.89 22.69 -6.09
N ASP A 65 31.94 23.46 -6.38
CA ASP A 65 31.83 24.89 -6.64
C ASP A 65 30.87 25.21 -7.80
N ILE A 66 30.92 24.39 -8.85
CA ILE A 66 30.03 24.50 -10.00
C ILE A 66 28.58 24.20 -9.60
N ILE A 67 28.30 23.06 -8.96
CA ILE A 67 26.94 22.69 -8.56
C ILE A 67 26.33 23.74 -7.62
N TYR A 68 27.12 24.32 -6.72
CA TYR A 68 26.65 25.42 -5.85
C TYR A 68 26.26 26.67 -6.60
N SER A 69 27.00 27.01 -7.66
CA SER A 69 26.72 28.20 -8.46
C SER A 69 25.48 28.04 -9.34
N LEU A 70 25.10 26.80 -9.63
CA LEU A 70 23.97 26.46 -10.49
C LEU A 70 22.69 26.32 -9.65
N THR A 71 21.80 27.31 -9.75
CA THR A 71 20.48 27.29 -9.11
C THR A 71 19.38 26.99 -10.13
N ASN A 72 18.24 26.48 -9.68
CA ASN A 72 17.07 26.22 -10.53
C ASN A 72 17.35 25.27 -11.70
N ILE A 73 18.16 24.23 -11.47
CA ILE A 73 18.52 23.26 -12.52
C ILE A 73 17.47 22.15 -12.53
N ILE A 74 16.96 21.86 -13.72
CA ILE A 74 16.01 20.77 -13.96
C ILE A 74 16.78 19.48 -14.26
N SER A 75 17.83 19.58 -15.09
CA SER A 75 18.60 18.41 -15.51
C SER A 75 20.08 18.70 -15.69
N PHE A 76 20.89 17.66 -15.48
CA PHE A 76 22.32 17.59 -15.75
C PHE A 76 22.61 16.44 -16.71
N THR A 77 23.47 16.63 -17.70
CA THR A 77 23.95 15.56 -18.57
C THR A 77 25.47 15.55 -18.55
N ILE A 78 26.07 14.49 -18.02
CA ILE A 78 27.51 14.28 -18.02
C ILE A 78 27.90 13.26 -19.09
N CYS A 79 28.92 13.60 -19.87
CA CYS A 79 29.53 12.71 -20.84
C CYS A 79 31.04 12.93 -20.85
N ASN A 80 31.79 11.96 -21.36
CA ASN A 80 33.17 12.24 -21.75
C ASN A 80 33.19 13.31 -22.87
N ASP A 81 34.18 14.20 -22.87
CA ASP A 81 34.22 15.33 -23.80
C ASP A 81 34.32 14.91 -25.28
N GLU A 82 34.87 13.71 -25.55
CA GLU A 82 34.95 13.14 -26.91
C GLU A 82 33.60 12.60 -27.40
N ASP A 83 32.68 12.27 -26.50
CA ASP A 83 31.43 11.58 -26.80
C ASP A 83 30.19 12.49 -26.73
N ILE A 84 30.26 13.61 -26.00
CA ILE A 84 29.14 14.55 -25.81
C ILE A 84 28.54 15.09 -27.13
N ASN A 85 29.35 15.33 -28.16
CA ASN A 85 28.90 15.86 -29.44
C ASN A 85 28.48 14.77 -30.44
N LYS A 86 28.60 13.49 -30.08
CA LYS A 86 28.13 12.38 -30.91
C LYS A 86 26.62 12.37 -30.98
N SER A 87 26.10 11.85 -32.10
CA SER A 87 24.66 11.68 -32.29
C SER A 87 24.09 10.65 -31.31
N ASP A 88 22.79 10.71 -31.05
CA ASP A 88 22.10 9.74 -30.16
C ASP A 88 22.14 8.29 -30.69
N ASP A 89 22.49 8.09 -31.96
CA ASP A 89 22.74 6.76 -32.54
C ASP A 89 24.15 6.23 -32.23
N GLU A 90 25.08 7.11 -31.84
CA GLU A 90 26.49 6.80 -31.58
C GLU A 90 26.83 6.76 -30.08
N LYS A 91 25.91 7.23 -29.24
CA LYS A 91 26.04 7.24 -27.78
C LYS A 91 24.71 6.88 -27.13
N ASP A 92 24.76 6.10 -26.07
CA ASP A 92 23.60 5.82 -25.24
C ASP A 92 23.54 6.82 -24.09
N THR A 93 22.33 7.19 -23.64
CA THR A 93 22.15 8.05 -22.46
C THR A 93 21.37 7.29 -21.41
N VAL A 94 21.97 7.11 -20.22
CA VAL A 94 21.29 6.55 -19.05
C VAL A 94 20.60 7.69 -18.30
N LEU A 95 19.31 7.56 -18.06
CA LEU A 95 18.52 8.57 -17.34
C LEU A 95 18.31 8.18 -15.86
N LEU A 96 18.76 9.02 -14.94
CA LEU A 96 18.51 8.92 -13.50
C LEU A 96 17.49 9.96 -13.05
N TRP A 97 16.36 9.52 -12.51
CA TRP A 97 15.44 10.40 -11.81
C TRP A 97 15.79 10.51 -10.32
N CYS A 98 15.95 11.74 -9.86
CA CYS A 98 16.34 12.07 -8.50
C CYS A 98 15.23 12.85 -7.78
N THR A 99 15.07 12.62 -6.48
CA THR A 99 14.07 13.29 -5.65
C THR A 99 14.41 14.74 -5.29
N SER A 100 15.57 15.23 -5.71
CA SER A 100 15.98 16.62 -5.50
C SER A 100 14.92 17.55 -6.08
N ASP A 101 14.56 18.57 -5.31
CA ASP A 101 13.82 19.69 -5.88
C ASP A 101 14.75 20.48 -6.82
N GLU A 102 14.14 21.31 -7.65
CA GLU A 102 14.86 22.09 -8.65
C GLU A 102 15.81 23.15 -8.02
N ASN A 103 15.72 23.35 -6.70
CA ASN A 103 16.50 24.34 -5.96
C ASN A 103 17.72 23.71 -5.25
N ASN A 104 17.81 22.38 -5.18
CA ASN A 104 18.83 21.70 -4.41
C ASN A 104 19.54 20.63 -5.26
N ASN A 105 20.55 21.05 -6.01
CA ASN A 105 21.29 20.22 -6.97
C ASN A 105 22.42 19.39 -6.37
N ILE A 106 22.62 19.50 -5.06
CA ILE A 106 23.79 18.95 -4.38
C ILE A 106 23.78 17.43 -4.36
N TYR A 107 22.60 16.81 -4.43
CA TYR A 107 22.43 15.35 -4.46
C TYR A 107 23.08 14.68 -5.69
N TYR A 108 23.35 15.43 -6.76
CA TYR A 108 23.89 14.87 -7.99
C TYR A 108 25.39 14.56 -7.90
N GLY A 109 26.11 15.24 -6.99
CA GLY A 109 27.57 15.20 -6.92
C GLY A 109 28.14 13.79 -6.89
N VAL A 110 27.66 12.94 -5.98
CA VAL A 110 28.19 11.57 -5.81
C VAL A 110 27.91 10.69 -7.02
N TYR A 111 26.76 10.85 -7.67
CA TYR A 111 26.43 10.11 -8.90
C TYR A 111 27.33 10.55 -10.07
N LEU A 112 27.53 11.87 -10.20
CA LEU A 112 28.43 12.43 -11.19
C LEU A 112 29.87 11.96 -10.93
N GLU A 113 30.34 11.91 -9.67
CA GLU A 113 31.68 11.43 -9.29
C GLU A 113 31.91 9.94 -9.59
N ALA A 114 30.88 9.10 -9.51
CA ALA A 114 30.97 7.68 -9.84
C ALA A 114 30.98 7.42 -11.36
N PHE A 115 30.37 8.31 -12.15
CA PHE A 115 30.18 8.14 -13.58
C PHE A 115 31.48 7.93 -14.37
N PRO A 116 32.58 8.68 -14.19
CA PRO A 116 33.84 8.49 -14.94
C PRO A 116 34.43 7.09 -14.84
N ILE A 117 34.38 6.47 -13.66
CA ILE A 117 34.89 5.11 -13.43
C ILE A 117 34.04 4.13 -14.24
N TRP A 118 32.71 4.24 -14.13
CA TRP A 118 31.78 3.40 -14.86
C TRP A 118 31.88 3.58 -16.38
N TYR A 119 31.91 4.83 -16.85
CA TYR A 119 32.05 5.17 -18.26
C TYR A 119 33.28 4.50 -18.86
N ASN A 120 34.44 4.57 -18.20
CA ASN A 120 35.66 3.93 -18.71
C ASN A 120 35.55 2.40 -18.79
N GLU A 121 34.87 1.75 -17.84
CA GLU A 121 34.61 0.31 -17.91
C GLU A 121 33.71 -0.04 -19.09
N GLN A 122 32.67 0.75 -19.36
CA GLN A 122 31.78 0.53 -20.49
C GLN A 122 32.46 0.87 -21.84
N LYS A 123 33.29 1.91 -21.88
CA LYS A 123 34.08 2.29 -23.06
C LYS A 123 35.03 1.18 -23.50
N ARG A 124 35.67 0.50 -22.54
CA ARG A 124 36.52 -0.68 -22.83
C ARG A 124 35.73 -1.86 -23.41
N LYS A 125 34.42 -1.94 -23.14
CA LYS A 125 33.50 -2.92 -23.73
C LYS A 125 32.94 -2.46 -25.09
N GLY A 126 33.35 -1.29 -25.59
CA GLY A 126 32.90 -0.74 -26.87
C GLY A 126 31.63 0.10 -26.77
N HIS A 127 31.19 0.47 -25.57
CA HIS A 127 29.99 1.29 -25.38
C HIS A 127 30.34 2.72 -24.98
N SER A 128 29.69 3.69 -25.63
CA SER A 128 29.79 5.11 -25.30
C SER A 128 28.54 5.54 -24.57
N PHE A 129 28.68 6.00 -23.33
CA PHE A 129 27.55 6.44 -22.51
C PHE A 129 27.66 7.90 -22.08
N CYS A 130 26.49 8.51 -21.98
CA CYS A 130 26.21 9.71 -21.20
C CYS A 130 25.31 9.34 -20.01
N MET A 131 25.31 10.17 -18.98
CA MET A 131 24.35 10.07 -17.87
C MET A 131 23.60 11.38 -17.73
N GLN A 132 22.29 11.31 -17.88
CA GLN A 132 21.39 12.41 -17.58
C GLN A 132 20.79 12.21 -16.19
N ILE A 133 20.74 13.25 -15.38
CA ILE A 133 20.13 13.27 -14.05
C ILE A 133 19.07 14.35 -14.02
N ASP A 134 17.82 13.96 -13.80
CA ASP A 134 16.66 14.86 -13.73
C ASP A 134 16.20 15.04 -12.27
N GLY A 135 16.08 16.30 -11.85
CA GLY A 135 15.52 16.71 -10.57
C GLY A 135 14.00 16.74 -10.61
N VAL A 136 13.37 15.58 -10.47
CA VAL A 136 11.91 15.48 -10.57
C VAL A 136 11.19 15.89 -9.28
N GLY A 137 11.89 15.92 -8.15
CA GLY A 137 11.31 16.27 -6.84
C GLY A 137 10.53 15.11 -6.19
N TRP A 138 10.36 15.18 -4.88
CA TRP A 138 9.86 14.06 -4.05
C TRP A 138 8.50 13.48 -4.50
N ILE A 139 7.50 14.35 -4.71
CA ILE A 139 6.12 13.92 -4.98
C ILE A 139 5.97 13.38 -6.41
N ARG A 140 6.43 14.14 -7.41
CA ARG A 140 6.36 13.75 -8.82
C ARG A 140 7.08 12.43 -9.07
N ASN A 141 8.19 12.19 -8.37
CA ASN A 141 8.94 10.95 -8.49
C ASN A 141 8.16 9.69 -8.09
N VAL A 142 7.04 9.81 -7.36
CA VAL A 142 6.16 8.68 -6.98
C VAL A 142 4.89 8.64 -7.81
N VAL A 143 4.28 9.82 -8.00
CA VAL A 143 2.91 9.95 -8.51
C VAL A 143 2.89 10.01 -10.03
N ASP A 144 3.89 10.64 -10.66
CA ASP A 144 3.89 10.82 -12.09
C ASP A 144 4.11 9.48 -12.78
N LYS A 145 3.26 9.15 -13.77
CA LYS A 145 3.48 8.00 -14.64
C LYS A 145 4.82 8.17 -15.35
N ILE A 146 5.64 7.12 -15.31
CA ILE A 146 6.90 7.07 -16.05
C ILE A 146 6.66 6.45 -17.43
N CYS A 147 7.54 6.78 -18.37
CA CYS A 147 7.61 6.11 -19.68
C CYS A 147 6.32 6.23 -20.50
N VAL A 148 5.79 7.46 -20.56
CA VAL A 148 4.66 7.86 -21.42
C VAL A 148 5.19 8.42 -22.74
N ASP A 149 4.39 8.37 -23.81
CA ASP A 149 4.81 8.59 -25.21
C ASP A 149 5.59 9.91 -25.49
N ASP A 150 5.51 10.91 -24.60
CA ASP A 150 6.17 12.21 -24.74
C ASP A 150 7.35 12.46 -23.78
N LYS A 151 7.72 11.48 -22.93
CA LYS A 151 8.79 11.64 -21.93
C LYS A 151 9.78 10.46 -21.96
N PRO A 152 11.10 10.72 -21.89
CA PRO A 152 12.06 9.66 -21.77
C PRO A 152 11.79 8.84 -20.50
N CYS A 153 11.90 7.53 -20.63
CA CYS A 153 11.75 6.62 -19.51
C CYS A 153 13.02 6.66 -18.66
N PRO A 154 12.96 6.95 -17.35
CA PRO A 154 14.13 6.83 -16.50
C PRO A 154 14.63 5.40 -16.51
N ASP A 155 15.94 5.20 -16.52
CA ASP A 155 16.59 3.90 -16.35
C ASP A 155 16.80 3.58 -14.86
N LEU A 156 17.18 4.60 -14.10
CA LEU A 156 17.35 4.58 -12.66
C LEU A 156 16.39 5.56 -12.00
N ILE A 157 15.88 5.19 -10.84
CA ILE A 157 15.02 6.05 -10.04
C ILE A 157 15.43 5.97 -8.58
N MET A 158 15.70 7.13 -7.98
CA MET A 158 16.00 7.22 -6.55
C MET A 158 14.68 7.33 -5.78
N LEU A 159 14.33 6.36 -4.97
CA LEU A 159 13.04 6.30 -4.28
C LEU A 159 13.20 6.28 -2.77
N GLY A 160 12.21 6.85 -2.09
CA GLY A 160 11.95 6.63 -0.68
C GLY A 160 11.52 5.19 -0.39
N SER A 161 11.78 4.70 0.82
CA SER A 161 11.33 3.38 1.26
C SER A 161 9.83 3.14 1.09
N THR A 162 8.98 4.15 1.34
CA THR A 162 7.52 4.10 1.12
C THR A 162 7.12 4.14 -0.36
N GLN A 163 8.02 4.63 -1.22
CA GLN A 163 7.76 4.86 -2.65
C GLN A 163 8.05 3.63 -3.50
N PHE A 164 9.00 2.77 -3.08
CA PHE A 164 9.37 1.57 -3.83
C PHE A 164 8.18 0.66 -4.10
N ILE A 165 7.33 0.41 -3.10
CA ILE A 165 6.20 -0.50 -3.28
C ILE A 165 5.20 0.04 -4.28
N ASN A 166 4.85 1.32 -4.17
CA ASN A 166 3.90 1.92 -5.09
C ASN A 166 4.39 1.77 -6.55
N ARG A 167 5.68 2.02 -6.79
CA ARG A 167 6.29 1.81 -8.12
C ARG A 167 6.35 0.34 -8.52
N TYR A 168 6.67 -0.56 -7.59
CA TYR A 168 6.75 -1.99 -7.87
C TYR A 168 5.38 -2.60 -8.23
N GLU A 169 4.34 -2.27 -7.46
CA GLU A 169 2.96 -2.73 -7.72
C GLU A 169 2.41 -2.20 -9.04
N ASN A 170 2.79 -0.97 -9.42
CA ASN A 170 2.49 -0.41 -10.74
C ASN A 170 3.29 -1.07 -11.88
N GLY A 171 4.26 -1.93 -11.57
CA GLY A 171 5.13 -2.56 -12.55
C GLY A 171 6.18 -1.62 -13.16
N ASP A 172 6.46 -0.49 -12.50
CA ASP A 172 7.39 0.55 -12.95
C ASP A 172 8.85 0.14 -12.76
N ILE A 173 9.15 -0.63 -11.70
CA ILE A 173 10.51 -1.06 -11.32
C ILE A 173 10.67 -2.57 -11.28
N ILE A 174 11.91 -3.06 -11.38
CA ILE A 174 12.24 -4.49 -11.31
C ILE A 174 12.69 -4.91 -9.91
N SER A 175 12.55 -6.21 -9.61
CA SER A 175 13.24 -6.81 -8.48
C SER A 175 14.76 -6.85 -8.72
N LEU A 176 15.52 -6.39 -7.74
CA LEU A 176 16.99 -6.44 -7.69
C LEU A 176 17.53 -7.78 -7.15
N ASN A 177 16.68 -8.81 -6.97
CA ASN A 177 17.12 -10.15 -6.57
C ASN A 177 18.18 -10.73 -7.53
N ASN A 178 18.01 -10.49 -8.84
CA ASN A 178 18.96 -10.94 -9.85
C ASN A 178 20.30 -10.20 -9.75
N TYR A 179 20.26 -8.88 -9.50
CA TYR A 179 21.45 -8.08 -9.21
C TYR A 179 22.25 -8.66 -8.04
N PHE A 180 21.62 -8.82 -6.88
CA PHE A 180 22.30 -9.34 -5.68
C PHE A 180 22.86 -10.75 -5.89
N ARG A 181 22.13 -11.62 -6.61
CA ARG A 181 22.62 -12.96 -6.98
C ARG A 181 23.84 -12.89 -7.89
N ARG A 182 23.82 -12.02 -8.90
CA ARG A 182 24.95 -11.79 -9.83
C ARG A 182 26.18 -11.26 -9.08
N ARG A 183 25.99 -10.23 -8.26
CA ARG A 183 27.07 -9.63 -7.44
C ARG A 183 27.71 -10.67 -6.52
N ARG A 184 26.89 -11.48 -5.82
CA ARG A 184 27.38 -12.59 -4.98
C ARG A 184 28.23 -13.60 -5.75
N ARG A 185 27.86 -13.92 -7.00
CA ARG A 185 28.66 -14.81 -7.86
C ARG A 185 29.98 -14.16 -8.30
N LYS A 186 29.97 -12.85 -8.58
CA LYS A 186 31.14 -12.08 -9.06
C LYS A 186 32.20 -11.89 -7.96
N TYR A 187 31.79 -11.52 -6.75
CA TYR A 187 32.72 -11.15 -5.67
C TYR A 187 32.81 -12.18 -4.53
N GLY A 188 31.94 -13.20 -4.52
CA GLY A 188 31.90 -14.23 -3.47
C GLY A 188 31.32 -13.76 -2.13
N ASN A 189 31.13 -12.46 -1.93
CA ASN A 189 30.53 -11.88 -0.73
C ASN A 189 29.02 -11.65 -0.92
N ASN A 190 28.23 -11.87 0.14
CA ASN A 190 26.82 -11.56 0.11
C ASN A 190 26.60 -10.15 0.68
N ILE A 191 26.55 -9.13 -0.19
CA ILE A 191 26.36 -7.75 0.27
C ILE A 191 25.06 -7.56 1.06
N VAL A 192 24.05 -8.41 0.83
CA VAL A 192 22.81 -8.41 1.61
C VAL A 192 23.05 -8.74 3.08
N GLU A 193 24.05 -9.58 3.40
CA GLU A 193 24.45 -9.87 4.79
C GLU A 193 25.17 -8.69 5.44
N LYS A 194 25.76 -7.79 4.63
CA LYS A 194 26.36 -6.55 5.14
C LYS A 194 25.32 -5.44 5.32
N ILE A 195 24.14 -5.52 4.72
CA ILE A 195 23.10 -4.51 4.94
C ILE A 195 22.59 -4.67 6.37
N ARG A 196 22.62 -3.58 7.16
CA ARG A 196 22.16 -3.65 8.57
C ARG A 196 20.72 -4.17 8.62
N LYS A 197 20.44 -5.00 9.63
CA LYS A 197 19.17 -5.74 9.81
C LYS A 197 17.90 -4.93 9.56
N TYR A 198 17.89 -3.65 9.91
CA TYR A 198 16.68 -2.83 9.82
C TYR A 198 16.40 -2.32 8.39
N TYR A 199 17.42 -1.96 7.61
CA TYR A 199 17.23 -1.59 6.18
C TYR A 199 16.84 -2.80 5.33
N TYR A 200 17.16 -4.02 5.78
CA TYR A 200 16.69 -5.23 5.11
C TYR A 200 15.16 -5.21 4.89
N TYR A 201 14.40 -4.78 5.90
CA TYR A 201 12.93 -4.79 5.84
C TYR A 201 12.35 -3.65 4.99
N ASP A 202 12.97 -2.47 5.01
CA ASP A 202 12.45 -1.29 4.32
C ASP A 202 12.55 -1.38 2.78
N TYR A 203 13.43 -2.26 2.27
CA TYR A 203 13.70 -2.42 0.83
C TYR A 203 13.23 -3.78 0.27
N LEU A 204 12.53 -4.59 1.09
CA LEU A 204 12.01 -5.89 0.70
C LEU A 204 10.48 -5.91 0.70
N TYR A 205 9.92 -6.41 -0.39
CA TYR A 205 8.49 -6.69 -0.50
C TYR A 205 8.27 -8.04 -1.19
N ASP A 206 7.52 -8.94 -0.57
CA ASP A 206 7.33 -10.33 -1.03
C ASP A 206 8.64 -11.06 -1.41
N ASN A 207 9.66 -10.92 -0.56
CA ASN A 207 11.02 -11.46 -0.78
C ASN A 207 11.74 -10.89 -2.02
N ASN A 208 11.30 -9.76 -2.55
CA ASN A 208 11.93 -9.07 -3.66
C ASN A 208 12.58 -7.78 -3.19
N TRP A 209 13.87 -7.62 -3.50
CA TRP A 209 14.58 -6.37 -3.27
C TRP A 209 14.11 -5.31 -4.25
N MET A 210 13.61 -4.18 -3.74
CA MET A 210 13.07 -3.11 -4.58
C MET A 210 14.07 -1.98 -4.83
N GLY A 211 15.07 -1.86 -3.97
CA GLY A 211 16.12 -0.85 -4.11
C GLY A 211 17.39 -1.21 -3.39
N ILE A 212 18.45 -0.49 -3.72
CA ILE A 212 19.74 -0.55 -3.01
C ILE A 212 19.78 0.58 -2.00
N PRO A 213 19.92 0.31 -0.69
CA PRO A 213 20.01 1.35 0.32
C PRO A 213 21.33 2.12 0.11
N LEU A 214 21.23 3.45 -0.01
CA LEU A 214 22.40 4.31 -0.17
C LEU A 214 22.57 5.27 1.00
N ILE A 215 21.46 5.81 1.51
CA ILE A 215 21.48 6.86 2.53
C ILE A 215 20.84 6.33 3.80
N LEU A 216 21.52 6.56 4.92
CA LEU A 216 20.97 6.39 6.24
C LEU A 216 20.22 7.64 6.69
N ASP A 217 18.97 7.44 7.08
CA ASP A 217 18.22 8.41 7.86
C ASP A 217 18.42 8.19 9.38
N SER A 218 19.04 9.17 10.07
CA SER A 218 19.11 9.24 11.53
C SER A 218 18.56 10.56 12.08
N ARG A 219 17.64 10.48 13.05
CA ARG A 219 17.14 11.63 13.81
C ARG A 219 17.82 11.70 15.17
N CYS A 220 18.15 12.92 15.62
CA CYS A 220 18.82 13.14 16.89
C CYS A 220 18.15 14.26 17.69
N PHE A 221 18.21 14.11 19.02
CA PHE A 221 17.91 15.20 19.95
C PHE A 221 19.16 16.02 20.20
N SER A 222 19.08 17.32 19.97
CA SER A 222 20.06 18.24 20.56
C SER A 222 19.41 19.11 21.63
N PHE A 223 20.27 19.73 22.42
CA PHE A 223 19.88 20.68 23.45
C PHE A 223 20.98 21.73 23.60
N ASN A 224 20.60 22.92 24.07
CA ASN A 224 21.55 23.97 24.35
C ASN A 224 22.03 23.87 25.80
N ILE A 225 23.31 23.51 25.98
CA ILE A 225 23.96 23.39 27.29
C ILE A 225 23.81 24.67 28.12
N ARG A 226 23.99 25.86 27.52
CA ARG A 226 23.85 27.13 28.26
C ARG A 226 22.42 27.34 28.74
N THR A 227 21.42 26.99 27.93
CA THR A 227 20.02 27.05 28.37
C THR A 227 19.78 26.08 29.52
N PHE A 228 20.29 24.85 29.42
CA PHE A 228 20.22 23.85 30.50
C PHE A 228 20.86 24.36 31.79
N ASP A 229 22.12 24.79 31.73
CA ASP A 229 22.86 25.32 32.88
C ASP A 229 22.17 26.54 33.50
N ASN A 230 21.67 27.47 32.67
CA ASN A 230 20.93 28.63 33.17
C ASN A 230 19.65 28.23 33.91
N CYS A 231 18.94 27.20 33.44
CA CYS A 231 17.76 26.69 34.14
C CYS A 231 18.14 25.97 35.43
N ILE A 232 19.21 25.17 35.43
CA ILE A 232 19.74 24.54 36.65
C ILE A 232 20.12 25.61 37.70
N GLN A 233 20.80 26.68 37.28
CA GLN A 233 21.17 27.81 38.14
C GLN A 233 19.95 28.56 38.70
N GLN A 234 18.83 28.56 37.98
CA GLN A 234 17.56 29.11 38.45
C GLN A 234 16.79 28.15 39.37
N GLY A 235 17.36 26.98 39.68
CA GLY A 235 16.78 25.99 40.60
C GLY A 235 15.84 24.97 39.94
N PHE A 236 15.85 24.86 38.60
CA PHE A 236 15.10 23.83 37.91
C PHE A 236 15.84 22.48 37.91
N ASP A 237 15.09 21.39 38.07
CA ASP A 237 15.62 20.02 38.10
C ASP A 237 15.86 19.48 36.69
N LEU A 238 16.99 19.86 36.09
CA LEU A 238 17.44 19.34 34.80
C LEU A 238 18.75 18.55 34.98
N HIS A 239 18.88 17.46 34.22
CA HIS A 239 20.06 16.62 34.19
C HIS A 239 20.44 16.32 32.74
N TYR A 240 21.73 16.15 32.51
CA TYR A 240 22.29 15.73 31.22
C TYR A 240 21.90 14.26 30.91
N PRO A 241 21.94 13.84 29.62
CA PRO A 241 21.56 12.49 29.21
C PRO A 241 22.43 11.38 29.86
N PRO A 242 21.96 10.12 29.88
CA PRO A 242 20.87 9.53 29.08
C PRO A 242 19.45 9.86 29.57
N TRP A 243 18.48 9.93 28.64
CA TRP A 243 17.08 10.27 28.92
C TRP A 243 16.10 9.22 28.36
N THR A 244 14.95 9.09 29.01
CA THR A 244 13.76 8.47 28.41
C THR A 244 12.89 9.54 27.73
N TRP A 245 11.95 9.10 26.90
CA TRP A 245 11.00 10.01 26.25
C TRP A 245 10.14 10.80 27.23
N GLU A 246 9.70 10.17 28.32
CA GLU A 246 8.97 10.85 29.39
C GLU A 246 9.81 11.98 30.00
N LYS A 247 11.10 11.74 30.20
CA LYS A 247 12.01 12.75 30.75
C LYS A 247 12.28 13.88 29.75
N VAL A 248 12.38 13.58 28.46
CA VAL A 248 12.47 14.59 27.39
C VAL A 248 11.27 15.54 27.42
N PHE A 249 10.05 15.04 27.58
CA PHE A 249 8.86 15.90 27.63
C PHE A 249 8.69 16.64 28.97
N GLU A 250 9.10 16.03 30.07
CA GLU A 250 9.23 16.73 31.36
C GLU A 250 10.22 17.90 31.23
N TYR A 251 11.36 17.68 30.56
CA TYR A 251 12.34 18.72 30.31
C TYR A 251 11.86 19.79 29.33
N ALA A 252 11.08 19.42 28.31
CA ALA A 252 10.42 20.41 27.46
C ALA A 252 9.51 21.35 28.27
N GLU A 253 8.73 20.81 29.21
CA GLU A 253 7.92 21.60 30.14
C GLU A 253 8.77 22.50 31.04
N THR A 254 9.81 21.93 31.66
CA THR A 254 10.72 22.64 32.57
C THR A 254 11.45 23.78 31.87
N ILE A 255 11.99 23.52 30.69
CA ILE A 255 12.63 24.52 29.83
C ILE A 255 11.62 25.60 29.43
N THR A 256 10.37 25.22 29.13
CA THR A 256 9.32 26.21 28.83
C THR A 256 9.05 27.13 30.01
N LYS A 257 8.94 26.57 31.21
CA LYS A 257 8.72 27.34 32.45
C LYS A 257 9.89 28.26 32.76
N CYS A 258 11.12 27.78 32.58
CA CYS A 258 12.36 28.53 32.78
C CYS A 258 12.51 29.67 31.78
N THR A 259 12.35 29.38 30.49
CA THR A 259 12.71 30.31 29.41
C THR A 259 11.55 31.17 28.90
N LYS A 260 10.31 30.84 29.29
CA LYS A 260 9.06 31.42 28.79
C LYS A 260 8.88 31.28 27.26
N LYS A 261 9.58 30.32 26.66
CA LYS A 261 9.49 29.96 25.23
C LYS A 261 9.29 28.45 25.13
N PRO A 262 8.70 27.92 24.04
CA PRO A 262 8.54 26.48 23.88
C PRO A 262 9.87 25.75 24.04
N GLY A 263 9.89 24.74 24.91
CA GLY A 263 11.07 23.96 25.26
C GLY A 263 11.34 22.78 24.32
N PHE A 264 10.47 22.52 23.34
CA PHE A 264 10.60 21.47 22.35
C PHE A 264 10.36 22.02 20.94
N ASN A 265 11.01 21.43 19.93
CA ASN A 265 10.83 21.83 18.54
C ASN A 265 10.87 20.63 17.61
N LEU A 266 9.90 20.56 16.69
CA LEU A 266 10.00 19.68 15.52
C LEU A 266 10.64 20.47 14.40
N PHE A 267 11.69 19.93 13.77
CA PHE A 267 12.31 20.61 12.64
C PHE A 267 11.33 20.63 11.46
N ASN A 268 11.17 21.79 10.82
CA ASN A 268 10.12 22.04 9.82
C ASN A 268 10.48 21.44 8.45
N VAL A 269 10.59 20.12 8.37
CA VAL A 269 10.69 19.39 7.11
C VAL A 269 9.38 18.64 6.88
N ASN A 270 8.98 18.52 5.61
CA ASN A 270 7.79 17.75 5.24
C ASN A 270 7.85 16.35 5.89
N LEU A 271 6.78 15.97 6.59
CA LEU A 271 6.58 14.65 7.22
C LEU A 271 7.42 14.37 8.48
N GLU A 272 8.01 15.38 9.13
CA GLU A 272 8.70 15.17 10.42
C GLU A 272 7.76 14.84 11.56
N ASP A 273 6.54 15.35 11.51
CA ASP A 273 5.50 15.09 12.50
C ASP A 273 5.06 13.63 12.52
N ILE A 274 4.82 13.00 11.35
CA ILE A 274 4.51 11.57 11.28
C ILE A 274 5.68 10.72 11.75
N LYS A 275 6.93 11.07 11.42
CA LYS A 275 8.12 10.33 11.88
C LYS A 275 8.30 10.44 13.39
N PHE A 276 8.19 11.65 13.92
CA PHE A 276 8.21 11.91 15.36
C PHE A 276 7.10 11.11 16.07
N PHE A 277 5.89 11.16 15.52
CA PHE A 277 4.75 10.45 16.09
C PHE A 277 4.94 8.93 16.09
N VAL A 278 5.35 8.35 14.96
CA VAL A 278 5.64 6.90 14.84
C VAL A 278 6.77 6.50 15.79
N THR A 279 7.86 7.27 15.84
CA THR A 279 9.01 7.02 16.72
C THR A 279 8.57 6.98 18.18
N LEU A 280 7.72 7.95 18.59
CA LEU A 280 7.23 7.97 19.96
C LEU A 280 6.27 6.81 20.24
N CYS A 281 5.36 6.48 19.31
CA CYS A 281 4.47 5.32 19.46
C CYS A 281 5.29 4.04 19.70
N GLN A 282 6.35 3.81 18.91
CA GLN A 282 7.23 2.66 19.08
C GLN A 282 7.97 2.65 20.42
N ALA A 283 8.41 3.81 20.89
CA ALA A 283 9.07 3.94 22.19
C ALA A 283 8.11 3.62 23.35
N LEU A 284 6.83 4.02 23.22
CA LEU A 284 5.77 3.74 24.18
C LEU A 284 5.17 2.33 24.04
N ASN A 285 5.71 1.50 23.13
CA ASN A 285 5.17 0.19 22.75
C ASN A 285 3.69 0.25 22.33
N ILE A 286 3.31 1.29 21.61
CA ILE A 286 2.00 1.44 20.98
C ILE A 286 2.12 0.97 19.53
N PRO A 287 1.35 -0.04 19.10
CA PRO A 287 1.34 -0.42 17.69
C PRO A 287 0.79 0.75 16.87
N PHE A 288 1.56 1.25 15.90
CA PHE A 288 1.08 2.30 15.00
C PHE A 288 -0.03 1.77 14.10
N LEU A 289 0.20 0.58 13.50
CA LEU A 289 -0.79 -0.18 12.75
C LEU A 289 -0.97 -1.58 13.34
N ILE A 290 -2.17 -2.14 13.18
CA ILE A 290 -2.53 -3.53 13.47
C ILE A 290 -3.08 -4.21 12.21
N GLU A 291 -3.06 -5.54 12.16
CA GLU A 291 -3.66 -6.32 11.08
C GLU A 291 -5.09 -6.73 11.43
N ASP A 292 -6.04 -6.40 10.56
CA ASP A 292 -7.35 -7.04 10.55
C ASP A 292 -7.24 -8.33 9.76
N THR A 293 -7.04 -9.45 10.47
CA THR A 293 -6.91 -10.78 9.85
C THR A 293 -8.19 -11.24 9.12
N GLU A 294 -9.36 -10.80 9.57
CA GLU A 294 -10.64 -11.14 8.95
C GLU A 294 -10.84 -10.43 7.61
N LEU A 295 -10.31 -9.22 7.45
CA LEU A 295 -10.39 -8.44 6.22
C LEU A 295 -9.12 -8.53 5.35
N GLY A 296 -7.98 -8.85 5.95
CA GLY A 296 -6.67 -8.84 5.30
C GLY A 296 -6.16 -7.42 5.02
N ILE A 297 -6.53 -6.45 5.86
CA ILE A 297 -6.12 -5.04 5.72
C ILE A 297 -5.41 -4.55 6.99
N LYS A 298 -4.64 -3.47 6.87
CA LYS A 298 -4.07 -2.78 8.03
C LYS A 298 -5.10 -1.81 8.61
N LYS A 299 -5.06 -1.62 9.93
CA LYS A 299 -5.87 -0.65 10.68
C LYS A 299 -5.03 0.14 11.66
N CYS A 300 -5.55 1.25 12.15
CA CYS A 300 -5.02 2.06 13.22
C CYS A 300 -4.89 1.27 14.52
N GLY A 301 -3.71 1.31 15.15
CA GLY A 301 -3.44 0.60 16.40
C GLY A 301 -3.75 1.38 17.69
N PHE A 302 -4.37 2.57 17.61
CA PHE A 302 -4.58 3.43 18.80
C PHE A 302 -5.91 3.24 19.51
N ARG A 303 -6.82 2.40 18.99
CA ARG A 303 -8.20 2.28 19.52
C ARG A 303 -8.28 1.69 20.94
N GLU A 304 -7.23 1.01 21.40
CA GLU A 304 -7.20 0.45 22.75
C GLU A 304 -7.07 1.55 23.81
N LYS A 305 -7.86 1.46 24.89
CA LYS A 305 -7.84 2.44 25.99
C LYS A 305 -6.46 2.67 26.59
N GLU A 306 -5.62 1.62 26.64
CA GLU A 306 -4.23 1.72 27.10
C GLU A 306 -3.40 2.61 26.16
N SER A 307 -3.51 2.40 24.85
CA SER A 307 -2.84 3.22 23.83
C SER A 307 -3.29 4.67 23.90
N ILE A 308 -4.59 4.94 24.02
CA ILE A 308 -5.14 6.30 24.17
C ILE A 308 -4.56 6.97 25.42
N ASN A 309 -4.52 6.27 26.55
CA ASN A 309 -3.92 6.82 27.77
C ASN A 309 -2.43 7.15 27.59
N LYS A 310 -1.65 6.29 26.93
CA LYS A 310 -0.23 6.58 26.66
C LYS A 310 -0.04 7.77 25.71
N LEU A 311 -0.93 7.93 24.73
CA LEU A 311 -0.92 9.07 23.79
C LEU A 311 -1.27 10.42 24.45
N SER A 312 -1.77 10.44 25.69
CA SER A 312 -2.07 11.70 26.39
C SER A 312 -0.83 12.57 26.60
N ILE A 313 0.38 12.01 26.43
CA ILE A 313 1.63 12.76 26.45
C ILE A 313 1.67 13.83 25.34
N PHE A 314 1.14 13.53 24.16
CA PHE A 314 1.00 14.49 23.07
C PHE A 314 0.02 15.59 23.41
N LYS A 315 -1.13 15.23 24.03
CA LYS A 315 -2.11 16.20 24.51
C LYS A 315 -1.45 17.23 25.42
N LYS A 316 -0.72 16.75 26.44
CA LYS A 316 0.00 17.63 27.38
C LYS A 316 1.04 18.50 26.67
N LEU A 317 1.82 17.93 25.75
CA LEU A 317 2.88 18.65 25.04
C LEU A 317 2.32 19.77 24.14
N LEU A 318 1.25 19.47 23.40
CA LEU A 318 0.66 20.33 22.38
C LEU A 318 -0.28 21.40 22.98
N GLU A 319 -1.21 21.02 23.85
CA GLU A 319 -2.19 21.95 24.46
C GLU A 319 -1.52 23.00 25.36
N ASN A 320 -0.39 22.66 25.99
CA ASN A 320 0.35 23.61 26.83
C ASN A 320 1.43 24.39 26.08
N HIS A 321 1.51 24.25 24.74
CA HIS A 321 2.50 24.93 23.89
C HIS A 321 3.96 24.73 24.34
N TYR A 322 4.29 23.54 24.86
CA TYR A 322 5.69 23.19 25.17
C TYR A 322 6.49 22.91 23.91
N ILE A 323 5.80 22.57 22.82
CA ILE A 323 6.33 22.47 21.47
C ILE A 323 6.14 23.78 20.71
N LYS A 324 7.16 24.19 19.96
CA LYS A 324 7.09 25.35 19.07
C LYS A 324 6.13 25.08 17.91
N GLU A 325 5.35 26.08 17.51
CA GLU A 325 4.53 26.07 16.30
C GLU A 325 5.36 25.76 15.04
N TRP A 326 4.89 24.82 14.20
CA TRP A 326 5.57 24.38 12.97
C TRP A 326 4.73 24.57 11.69
N ILE A 327 3.47 25.00 11.80
CA ILE A 327 2.53 25.15 10.68
C ILE A 327 2.21 26.63 10.50
N LYS A 328 2.09 27.09 9.25
CA LYS A 328 1.65 28.47 8.98
C LYS A 328 0.20 28.68 9.45
N LEU A 329 -0.02 29.75 10.20
CA LEU A 329 -1.34 30.13 10.69
C LEU A 329 -2.37 30.31 9.54
N ASP A 330 -1.92 30.78 8.38
CA ASP A 330 -2.77 30.96 7.19
C ASP A 330 -3.33 29.63 6.67
N SER A 331 -2.51 28.57 6.63
CA SER A 331 -2.98 27.23 6.24
C SER A 331 -3.99 26.67 7.24
N ILE A 332 -3.81 26.96 8.53
CA ILE A 332 -4.77 26.56 9.56
C ILE A 332 -6.10 27.30 9.39
N ASN A 333 -6.06 28.60 9.08
CA ASN A 333 -7.26 29.39 8.84
C ASN A 333 -7.99 28.94 7.57
N GLN A 334 -7.27 28.61 6.50
CA GLN A 334 -7.83 28.00 5.30
C GLN A 334 -8.48 26.66 5.61
N TRP A 335 -7.80 25.79 6.35
CA TRP A 335 -8.34 24.50 6.78
C TRP A 335 -9.62 24.64 7.61
N LYS A 336 -9.64 25.56 8.58
CA LYS A 336 -10.84 25.86 9.40
C LYS A 336 -12.05 26.32 8.58
N ASN A 337 -11.82 26.99 7.47
CA ASN A 337 -12.87 27.53 6.61
C ASN A 337 -13.41 26.51 5.60
N GLN A 338 -12.74 25.36 5.42
CA GLN A 338 -13.21 24.31 4.52
C GLN A 338 -14.37 23.54 5.16
N THR A 339 -15.35 23.17 4.34
CA THR A 339 -16.43 22.30 4.79
C THR A 339 -15.86 20.95 5.23
N GLN A 340 -16.43 20.36 6.28
CA GLN A 340 -15.95 19.10 6.88
C GLN A 340 -15.89 17.93 5.87
N GLN A 341 -16.63 17.98 4.76
CA GLN A 341 -16.57 17.00 3.68
C GLN A 341 -15.42 17.24 2.68
N GLN A 342 -14.97 18.48 2.50
CA GLN A 342 -13.84 18.81 1.63
C GLN A 342 -12.49 18.67 2.36
N SER A 343 -12.49 18.83 3.69
CA SER A 343 -11.27 18.76 4.52
C SER A 343 -10.67 17.36 4.65
N ASN A 344 -11.45 16.30 4.42
CA ASN A 344 -11.01 14.96 4.78
C ASN A 344 -10.00 14.36 3.80
N ASN A 345 -10.08 14.68 2.50
CA ASN A 345 -9.40 13.84 1.52
C ASN A 345 -8.19 14.46 0.82
N ASN A 346 -7.96 15.78 0.84
CA ASN A 346 -6.88 16.38 0.02
C ASN A 346 -6.22 17.67 0.59
N TYR A 347 -6.49 18.09 1.82
CA TYR A 347 -5.87 19.33 2.32
C TYR A 347 -4.42 19.08 2.76
N GLN A 348 -3.47 19.72 2.08
CA GLN A 348 -2.06 19.76 2.49
C GLN A 348 -1.80 21.06 3.25
N PHE A 349 -1.26 20.95 4.46
CA PHE A 349 -0.80 22.12 5.21
C PHE A 349 0.46 22.67 4.57
N GLU A 350 0.52 23.99 4.34
CA GLU A 350 1.82 24.61 4.09
C GLU A 350 2.58 24.64 5.41
N ILE A 351 3.70 23.92 5.43
CA ILE A 351 4.65 23.98 6.53
C ILE A 351 5.39 25.30 6.41
N ASP A 352 5.57 25.99 7.55
CA ASP A 352 6.37 27.19 7.58
C ASP A 352 7.83 26.76 7.44
N TYR A 353 8.40 26.82 6.24
CA TYR A 353 9.84 26.77 6.09
C TYR A 353 10.35 28.05 6.75
N ILE A 354 10.67 27.96 8.05
CA ILE A 354 11.13 29.10 8.86
C ILE A 354 12.26 29.75 8.07
N SER A 355 11.97 30.87 7.40
CA SER A 355 12.96 31.66 6.68
C SER A 355 13.85 32.44 7.65
N ASP A 356 13.45 32.53 8.92
CA ASP A 356 14.19 33.10 10.04
C ASP A 356 15.30 32.16 10.57
N TYR A 357 15.99 31.47 9.67
CA TYR A 357 17.28 30.83 9.95
C TYR A 357 18.37 31.89 10.13
N ASN A 358 18.23 32.71 11.17
CA ASN A 358 19.36 33.46 11.69
C ASN A 358 20.26 32.46 12.44
N PHE A 359 21.08 31.72 11.69
CA PHE A 359 22.06 30.71 12.14
C PHE A 359 23.17 31.24 13.06
N ASN A 360 23.03 32.47 13.57
CA ASN A 360 23.88 33.03 14.60
C ASN A 360 23.62 32.35 15.97
N GLY A 361 23.78 31.02 16.02
CA GLY A 361 24.51 30.26 17.02
C GLY A 361 24.08 30.25 18.49
N LEU A 362 23.05 31.00 18.93
CA LEU A 362 22.89 31.25 20.38
C LEU A 362 21.46 31.27 20.94
N THR A 363 20.41 31.04 20.15
CA THR A 363 19.03 31.31 20.60
C THR A 363 18.07 30.13 20.62
N TYR A 364 18.54 28.89 20.43
CA TYR A 364 17.70 27.72 20.67
C TYR A 364 17.62 27.42 22.17
N ASN A 365 16.64 28.03 22.83
CA ASN A 365 16.28 27.73 24.22
C ASN A 365 15.42 26.44 24.32
N MET A 366 15.60 25.48 23.42
CA MET A 366 14.66 24.37 23.21
C MET A 366 15.41 23.07 22.86
N LEU A 367 14.69 21.94 22.96
CA LEU A 367 15.07 20.59 22.55
C LEU A 367 14.57 20.33 21.11
N PRO A 368 15.38 20.60 20.07
CA PRO A 368 15.01 20.21 18.71
C PRO A 368 15.12 18.69 18.51
N PHE A 369 14.04 18.12 17.97
CA PHE A 369 14.08 16.86 17.24
C PHE A 369 14.44 17.19 15.79
N MET A 370 15.68 16.89 15.40
CA MET A 370 16.20 17.30 14.11
C MET A 370 16.98 16.19 13.43
N PHE A 371 17.11 16.33 12.13
CA PHE A 371 18.01 15.49 11.37
C PHE A 371 19.47 15.84 11.68
N LEU A 372 20.33 14.83 11.80
CA LEU A 372 21.73 15.04 12.19
C LEU A 372 22.53 15.89 11.20
N GLY A 373 22.22 15.78 9.91
CA GLY A 373 22.81 16.60 8.85
C GLY A 373 22.64 18.11 9.08
N ASP A 374 21.53 18.53 9.68
CA ASP A 374 21.26 19.93 9.99
C ASP A 374 22.13 20.45 11.14
N GLN A 375 22.56 19.59 12.07
CA GLN A 375 23.49 19.97 13.15
C GLN A 375 24.88 20.27 12.61
N VAL A 376 25.34 19.50 11.62
CA VAL A 376 26.64 19.70 10.98
C VAL A 376 26.70 21.09 10.30
N PHE A 377 25.58 21.58 9.77
CA PHE A 377 25.45 22.94 9.24
C PHE A 377 25.61 24.04 10.30
N ILE A 378 24.98 23.88 11.47
CA ILE A 378 25.09 24.83 12.59
C ILE A 378 26.55 24.94 13.04
N ILE A 379 27.27 23.81 13.10
CA ILE A 379 28.67 23.76 13.53
C ILE A 379 29.59 24.50 12.56
N LEU A 380 29.38 24.32 11.26
CA LEU A 380 30.33 24.75 10.23
C LEU A 380 30.12 26.18 9.75
N SER A 381 28.87 26.67 9.80
CA SER A 381 28.54 28.05 9.40
C SER A 381 29.19 29.12 10.28
N ILE A 382 29.62 28.78 11.50
CA ILE A 382 30.13 29.75 12.47
C ILE A 382 31.61 30.10 12.27
N ASN A 383 32.43 29.31 11.55
CA ASN A 383 33.89 29.53 11.55
C ASN A 383 34.64 29.51 10.20
N TYR A 384 34.11 28.98 9.08
CA TYR A 384 34.92 28.87 7.85
C TYR A 384 34.13 29.01 6.54
N ALA A 385 34.26 30.16 5.86
CA ALA A 385 33.74 30.38 4.51
C ALA A 385 34.42 29.48 3.44
N PHE A 386 35.61 28.93 3.72
CA PHE A 386 36.41 28.21 2.72
C PHE A 386 36.27 26.66 2.79
N TYR A 387 36.03 26.09 3.98
CA TYR A 387 35.78 24.64 4.16
C TYR A 387 34.28 24.29 4.05
N MET A 388 33.39 25.29 4.12
CA MET A 388 31.96 25.13 3.90
C MET A 388 31.64 24.50 2.53
N LYS A 389 32.44 24.75 1.49
CA LYS A 389 32.15 24.31 0.11
C LYS A 389 32.12 22.80 -0.11
N CYS A 390 32.95 22.01 0.60
CA CYS A 390 32.91 20.55 0.49
C CYS A 390 31.92 19.91 1.48
N ILE A 391 31.66 20.53 2.63
CA ILE A 391 30.82 19.93 3.68
C ILE A 391 29.33 20.33 3.54
N LEU A 392 29.03 21.48 2.92
CA LEU A 392 27.68 21.81 2.45
C LEU A 392 27.15 20.71 1.53
N MET A 393 28.02 19.95 0.84
CA MET A 393 27.61 18.90 -0.10
C MET A 393 26.93 17.78 0.67
N HIS A 394 27.53 17.41 1.79
CA HIS A 394 26.96 16.45 2.72
C HIS A 394 25.69 17.01 3.36
N ILE A 395 25.64 18.27 3.79
CA ILE A 395 24.50 18.80 4.54
C ILE A 395 23.21 18.89 3.70
N TYR A 396 23.29 19.37 2.46
CA TYR A 396 22.09 19.49 1.63
C TYR A 396 21.58 18.14 1.11
N LEU A 397 22.44 17.10 1.12
CA LEU A 397 22.08 15.69 0.90
C LEU A 397 21.04 15.17 1.92
N PHE A 398 20.76 15.93 2.97
CA PHE A 398 20.00 15.47 4.13
C PHE A 398 18.67 16.18 4.42
N ILE A 399 18.46 17.39 3.87
CA ILE A 399 17.25 18.19 4.16
C ILE A 399 15.98 17.56 3.57
N SER A 400 16.10 16.61 2.63
CA SER A 400 15.00 15.70 2.29
C SER A 400 15.17 14.38 3.03
N GLY A 401 14.88 14.41 4.34
CA GLY A 401 15.10 13.32 5.28
C GLY A 401 14.27 12.07 4.99
N PHE A 402 14.63 11.31 3.95
CA PHE A 402 14.06 10.02 3.65
C PHE A 402 15.16 9.04 3.28
N LEU A 403 14.99 7.79 3.73
CA LEU A 403 15.72 6.62 3.26
C LEU A 403 15.64 6.55 1.74
N LYS A 404 16.72 6.92 1.06
CA LYS A 404 16.82 6.89 -0.40
C LYS A 404 17.59 5.67 -0.82
N GLY A 405 17.01 4.90 -1.73
CA GLY A 405 17.75 3.91 -2.48
C GLY A 405 17.54 4.06 -3.97
N LEU A 406 18.37 3.38 -4.73
CA LEU A 406 18.23 3.30 -6.18
C LEU A 406 17.44 2.05 -6.57
N SER A 407 16.45 2.23 -7.43
CA SER A 407 15.82 1.15 -8.19
C SER A 407 16.12 1.28 -9.67
N ILE A 408 15.90 0.19 -10.40
CA ILE A 408 15.99 0.13 -11.86
C ILE A 408 14.58 0.00 -12.41
N THR A 409 14.26 0.80 -13.41
CA THR A 409 12.95 0.73 -14.05
C THR A 409 12.83 -0.49 -14.94
N LYS A 410 11.62 -1.01 -15.08
CA LYS A 410 11.34 -2.21 -15.88
C LYS A 410 11.60 -2.02 -17.36
N GLN A 411 11.50 -0.80 -17.85
CA GLN A 411 11.67 -0.47 -19.27
C GLN A 411 13.11 -0.06 -19.62
N SER A 412 14.03 -0.02 -18.65
CA SER A 412 15.44 0.27 -18.93
C SER A 412 16.02 -0.73 -19.93
N LYS A 413 16.73 -0.22 -20.94
CA LYS A 413 17.46 -1.03 -21.93
C LYS A 413 18.86 -1.41 -21.45
N PHE A 414 19.34 -0.79 -20.37
CA PHE A 414 20.73 -0.84 -19.93
C PHE A 414 20.91 -1.55 -18.58
N ILE A 415 20.03 -2.51 -18.26
CA ILE A 415 20.00 -3.20 -16.94
C ILE A 415 21.38 -3.77 -16.57
N GLU A 416 22.08 -4.42 -17.50
CA GLU A 416 23.37 -5.07 -17.23
C GLU A 416 24.49 -4.05 -16.97
N GLN A 417 24.48 -2.91 -17.67
CA GLN A 417 25.44 -1.81 -17.48
C GLN A 417 25.12 -1.04 -16.21
N ILE A 418 23.85 -0.89 -15.86
CA ILE A 418 23.42 -0.28 -14.60
C ILE A 418 23.83 -1.14 -13.41
N TYR A 419 23.78 -2.47 -13.52
CA TYR A 419 24.35 -3.35 -12.48
C TYR A 419 25.84 -3.08 -12.25
N ASP A 420 26.62 -2.82 -13.30
CA ASP A 420 28.03 -2.43 -13.14
C ASP A 420 28.17 -1.04 -12.48
N TYR A 421 27.27 -0.10 -12.79
CA TYR A 421 27.27 1.23 -12.15
C TYR A 421 26.96 1.13 -10.65
N LEU A 422 25.93 0.35 -10.30
CA LEU A 422 25.56 0.09 -8.91
C LEU A 422 26.68 -0.63 -8.16
N ASP A 423 27.40 -1.54 -8.84
CA ASP A 423 28.56 -2.22 -8.28
C ASP A 423 29.64 -1.22 -7.85
N ILE A 424 29.91 -0.19 -8.67
CA ILE A 424 30.89 0.88 -8.41
C ILE A 424 30.44 1.77 -7.27
N LEU A 425 29.16 2.15 -7.23
CA LEU A 425 28.60 3.03 -6.20
C LEU A 425 28.72 2.44 -4.79
N ILE A 426 28.50 1.13 -4.64
CA ILE A 426 28.50 0.44 -3.34
C ILE A 426 29.76 -0.37 -3.07
N ASP A 427 30.80 -0.20 -3.88
CA ASP A 427 32.09 -0.81 -3.62
C ASP A 427 32.73 -0.18 -2.37
N GLU A 428 33.19 -1.02 -1.45
CA GLU A 428 33.85 -0.60 -0.22
C GLU A 428 35.24 0.01 -0.48
N THR A 429 35.84 -0.28 -1.64
CA THR A 429 37.10 0.35 -2.04
C THR A 429 36.91 1.75 -2.60
N ASN A 430 35.69 2.10 -3.00
CA ASN A 430 35.37 3.42 -3.55
C ASN A 430 34.79 4.33 -2.46
N PRO A 431 35.01 5.65 -2.53
CA PRO A 431 34.55 6.56 -1.48
C PRO A 431 33.05 6.91 -1.60
N PHE A 432 32.37 6.54 -2.68
CA PHE A 432 31.03 7.04 -3.01
C PHE A 432 29.97 6.70 -1.96
N ILE A 433 29.92 5.45 -1.48
CA ILE A 433 28.96 5.08 -0.43
C ILE A 433 29.21 5.80 0.90
N ALA A 434 30.48 6.06 1.21
CA ALA A 434 30.87 6.90 2.33
C ALA A 434 30.52 8.37 2.06
N HIS A 435 30.54 8.85 0.82
CA HIS A 435 30.16 10.22 0.49
C HIS A 435 28.66 10.47 0.67
N PHE A 436 27.81 9.46 0.41
CA PHE A 436 26.37 9.54 0.69
C PHE A 436 26.04 9.69 2.18
N ASN A 437 26.95 9.33 3.08
CA ASN A 437 26.67 9.25 4.52
C ASN A 437 27.76 9.92 5.34
N THR A 438 27.40 10.87 6.18
CA THR A 438 28.40 11.62 6.97
C THR A 438 29.12 10.72 7.97
N ILE A 439 28.37 9.93 8.75
CA ILE A 439 28.93 9.19 9.90
C ILE A 439 28.94 7.69 9.65
N ILE A 440 27.81 7.13 9.23
CA ILE A 440 27.64 5.69 9.11
C ILE A 440 26.72 5.36 7.95
N THR A 441 27.05 4.29 7.23
CA THR A 441 26.30 3.87 6.04
C THR A 441 25.26 2.80 6.40
N PRO A 442 24.32 2.49 5.47
CA PRO A 442 23.43 1.34 5.61
C PRO A 442 24.15 -0.02 5.67
N TYR A 443 25.45 -0.07 5.38
CA TYR A 443 26.27 -1.27 5.33
C TYR A 443 27.15 -1.37 6.58
N GLU A 444 27.14 -2.55 7.20
CA GLU A 444 28.06 -2.92 8.26
C GLU A 444 29.51 -2.82 7.78
N ASN A 445 30.38 -2.29 8.64
CA ASN A 445 31.81 -2.08 8.41
C ASN A 445 32.16 -1.04 7.33
N ILE A 446 31.19 -0.39 6.69
CA ILE A 446 31.43 0.75 5.81
C ILE A 446 31.06 2.03 6.58
N GLN A 447 32.09 2.79 6.92
CA GLN A 447 31.97 4.04 7.65
C GLN A 447 31.64 5.21 6.71
N GLY A 448 30.95 6.23 7.23
CA GLY A 448 30.69 7.46 6.50
C GLY A 448 31.95 8.28 6.24
N SER A 449 31.85 9.29 5.37
CA SER A 449 33.00 10.09 4.89
C SER A 449 33.84 10.68 6.02
N ILE A 450 33.21 11.12 7.10
CA ILE A 450 33.90 11.71 8.26
C ILE A 450 34.66 10.64 9.06
N CYS A 451 34.06 9.47 9.23
CA CYS A 451 34.62 8.37 10.01
C CYS A 451 35.78 7.68 9.27
N ASN A 452 35.66 7.53 7.94
CA ASN A 452 36.67 6.93 7.08
C ASN A 452 37.96 7.76 6.99
N ASN A 453 37.86 9.10 7.03
CA ASN A 453 39.01 10.01 6.91
C ASN A 453 39.87 10.17 8.18
N SER A 454 39.59 9.39 9.22
CA SER A 454 40.29 9.52 10.49
C SER A 454 41.68 8.86 10.45
N ASN A 455 42.67 9.61 9.93
CA ASN A 455 44.10 9.40 10.23
C ASN A 455 44.40 9.30 11.76
N ILE A 456 43.40 9.58 12.61
CA ILE A 456 43.38 9.39 14.05
C ILE A 456 43.51 7.91 14.44
N ASN A 457 42.99 6.96 13.65
CA ASN A 457 43.17 5.53 13.94
C ASN A 457 44.61 5.05 13.85
N ARG A 458 45.51 5.86 13.25
CA ARG A 458 46.95 5.60 13.24
C ARG A 458 47.70 6.20 14.45
N LYS A 459 47.04 6.97 15.32
CA LYS A 459 47.66 7.59 16.50
C LYS A 459 47.72 6.61 17.67
N SER A 460 48.79 6.67 18.47
CA SER A 460 48.94 5.85 19.67
C SER A 460 47.87 6.19 20.72
N LYS A 461 47.53 5.24 21.61
CA LYS A 461 46.61 5.50 22.75
C LYS A 461 47.02 6.74 23.56
N LYS A 462 48.33 6.95 23.75
CA LYS A 462 48.88 8.13 24.43
C LYS A 462 48.53 9.42 23.71
N ASP A 463 48.71 9.47 22.39
CA ASP A 463 48.39 10.64 21.59
C ASP A 463 46.87 10.88 21.54
N LYS A 464 46.07 9.81 21.46
CA LYS A 464 44.61 9.90 21.54
C LYS A 464 44.15 10.45 22.90
N CYS A 465 44.76 10.00 24.01
CA CYS A 465 44.49 10.52 25.36
C CYS A 465 44.85 12.01 25.46
N LYS A 466 46.03 12.42 24.97
CA LYS A 466 46.46 13.83 24.97
C LYS A 466 45.49 14.74 24.23
N LEU A 467 44.84 14.24 23.17
CA LEU A 467 43.81 14.99 22.44
C LEU A 467 42.55 15.23 23.27
N ILE A 468 42.12 14.29 24.11
CA ILE A 468 40.94 14.44 24.99
C ILE A 468 41.17 15.57 26.01
N ILE A 469 42.37 15.62 26.60
CA ILE A 469 42.71 16.59 27.65
C ILE A 469 43.48 17.82 27.14
N LYS A 470 43.27 18.23 25.88
CA LYS A 470 44.09 19.30 25.27
C LYS A 470 43.72 20.71 25.70
N GLU A 471 42.46 20.97 26.06
CA GLU A 471 42.00 22.28 26.50
C GLU A 471 42.07 22.38 28.02
N GLU A 472 42.61 23.49 28.51
CA GLU A 472 42.64 23.82 29.93
C GLU A 472 41.24 24.25 30.40
N GLY A 473 40.78 23.72 31.53
CA GLY A 473 39.43 23.99 32.04
C GLY A 473 38.93 22.90 32.99
N VAL A 474 37.69 23.05 33.45
CA VAL A 474 37.01 22.04 34.27
C VAL A 474 35.88 21.43 33.44
N PHE A 475 35.91 20.11 33.29
CA PHE A 475 35.03 19.38 32.40
C PHE A 475 34.28 18.29 33.16
N PRO A 476 32.96 18.15 32.96
CA PRO A 476 32.19 17.05 33.54
C PRO A 476 32.49 15.74 32.81
N TYR A 477 32.65 14.67 33.58
CA TYR A 477 32.76 13.28 33.13
C TYR A 477 31.74 12.46 33.90
N TYR A 478 31.10 11.49 33.26
CA TYR A 478 30.29 10.50 33.96
C TYR A 478 30.96 9.12 33.94
N TYR A 479 30.67 8.31 34.94
CA TYR A 479 31.14 6.94 35.03
C TYR A 479 30.09 6.04 35.67
N SER A 480 30.17 4.74 35.41
CA SER A 480 29.36 3.75 36.11
C SER A 480 30.23 2.91 37.03
N TYR A 481 29.85 2.81 38.30
CA TYR A 481 30.53 2.01 39.31
C TYR A 481 29.49 1.37 40.23
N ASP A 482 29.58 0.05 40.46
CA ASP A 482 28.58 -0.74 41.19
C ASP A 482 27.13 -0.52 40.71
N GLY A 483 26.94 -0.36 39.39
CA GLY A 483 25.63 -0.16 38.77
C GLY A 483 25.00 1.22 39.02
N LYS A 484 25.72 2.14 39.69
CA LYS A 484 25.34 3.55 39.83
C LYS A 484 26.07 4.39 38.79
N LEU A 485 25.41 5.43 38.30
CA LEU A 485 25.96 6.38 37.35
C LEU A 485 26.18 7.71 38.08
N ASP A 486 27.42 8.19 38.10
CA ASP A 486 27.84 9.38 38.84
C ASP A 486 28.61 10.34 37.92
N ILE A 487 28.68 11.62 38.29
CA ILE A 487 29.37 12.68 37.54
C ILE A 487 30.54 13.21 38.37
N VAL A 488 31.73 13.27 37.77
CA VAL A 488 32.95 13.86 38.33
C VAL A 488 33.43 15.01 37.45
N TYR A 489 33.82 16.12 38.07
CA TYR A 489 34.38 17.26 37.35
C TYR A 489 35.91 17.22 37.36
N MET A 490 36.51 17.09 36.19
CA MET A 490 37.95 16.97 36.01
C MET A 490 38.55 18.27 35.51
N GLN A 491 39.56 18.77 36.19
CA GLN A 491 40.37 19.90 35.76
C GLN A 491 41.50 19.43 34.83
N HIS A 492 41.45 19.86 33.58
CA HIS A 492 42.53 19.70 32.62
C HIS A 492 43.53 20.84 32.81
N ILE A 493 44.82 20.49 32.92
CA ILE A 493 45.93 21.42 33.13
C ILE A 493 46.91 21.24 31.97
N MET A 494 47.11 22.30 31.20
CA MET A 494 48.17 22.32 30.18
C MET A 494 49.50 22.72 30.82
N SER A 495 50.50 21.84 30.72
CA SER A 495 51.89 22.16 31.03
C SER A 495 52.74 22.00 29.77
N ASN A 496 53.80 22.80 29.60
CA ASN A 496 54.53 23.05 28.34
C ASN A 496 54.97 21.83 27.49
N ASN A 497 54.80 20.59 27.92
CA ASN A 497 54.89 19.38 27.09
C ASN A 497 54.00 18.20 27.54
N GLU A 498 53.20 18.37 28.59
CA GLU A 498 52.38 17.32 29.19
C GLU A 498 51.02 17.87 29.61
N ASN A 499 49.97 17.36 28.97
CA ASN A 499 48.60 17.58 29.42
C ASN A 499 48.38 16.70 30.66
N LYS A 500 47.87 17.31 31.73
CA LYS A 500 47.56 16.64 32.99
C LYS A 500 46.08 16.77 33.30
N ILE A 501 45.54 15.81 34.03
CA ILE A 501 44.16 15.85 34.54
C ILE A 501 44.16 15.65 36.05
N THR A 502 43.31 16.36 36.77
CA THR A 502 43.11 16.24 38.22
C THR A 502 41.63 16.45 38.53
N ILE A 503 41.15 16.01 39.69
CA ILE A 503 39.80 16.39 40.12
C ILE A 503 39.76 17.88 40.46
N SER A 504 38.71 18.55 40.01
CA SER A 504 38.43 19.93 40.41
C SER A 504 37.92 19.97 41.84
N ASN A 505 38.46 20.84 42.70
CA ASN A 505 37.98 21.03 44.08
C ASN A 505 36.49 21.47 44.15
N ASN A 506 35.92 21.95 43.04
CA ASN A 506 34.51 22.36 42.95
C ASN A 506 33.59 21.23 42.45
N SER A 507 34.07 20.00 42.31
CA SER A 507 33.29 18.87 41.78
C SER A 507 32.14 18.40 42.68
N TYR A 508 32.10 18.82 43.95
CA TYR A 508 31.19 18.29 44.97
C TYR A 508 29.79 18.93 45.01
N ILE A 509 29.26 19.39 43.88
CA ILE A 509 28.05 20.24 43.89
C ILE A 509 26.82 19.51 44.48
N ASN A 510 26.74 18.18 44.49
CA ASN A 510 25.57 17.45 45.04
C ASN A 510 25.86 16.08 45.73
N GLY A 511 27.11 15.68 45.96
CA GLY A 511 27.47 14.32 46.40
C GLY A 511 28.29 14.24 47.70
N ASN A 512 28.12 13.14 48.46
CA ASN A 512 28.81 12.89 49.73
C ASN A 512 30.33 12.83 49.54
N LYS A 513 31.03 13.91 49.91
CA LYS A 513 32.46 14.16 49.67
C LYS A 513 33.40 13.00 50.04
N THR A 514 33.04 12.23 51.06
CA THR A 514 33.88 11.15 51.61
C THR A 514 34.09 9.97 50.67
N ASN A 515 33.15 9.66 49.78
CA ASN A 515 33.30 8.52 48.86
C ASN A 515 34.21 8.85 47.67
N TYR A 516 34.16 10.09 47.17
CA TYR A 516 34.93 10.52 46.01
C TYR A 516 36.42 10.72 46.32
N ASP A 517 36.73 11.29 47.48
CA ASP A 517 38.12 11.50 47.91
C ASP A 517 38.87 10.16 48.05
N SER A 518 38.15 9.08 48.39
CA SER A 518 38.71 7.74 48.48
C SER A 518 38.99 7.07 47.13
N LEU A 519 38.23 7.40 46.09
CA LEU A 519 38.31 6.73 44.79
C LEU A 519 39.40 7.30 43.87
N PHE A 520 39.63 8.60 43.92
CA PHE A 520 40.42 9.26 42.88
C PHE A 520 41.68 9.99 43.39
N GLY A 521 41.76 10.32 44.68
CA GLY A 521 42.87 11.07 45.26
C GLY A 521 43.06 12.48 44.67
N LEU A 522 43.86 13.33 45.34
CA LEU A 522 44.23 14.68 44.83
C LEU A 522 45.43 14.63 43.85
N THR A 523 45.66 13.49 43.19
CA THR A 523 46.82 13.27 42.33
C THR A 523 46.57 13.78 40.91
N LYS A 524 47.64 14.27 40.27
CA LYS A 524 47.62 14.71 38.87
C LYS A 524 48.02 13.54 37.98
N PHE A 525 47.20 13.23 36.99
CA PHE A 525 47.45 12.14 36.05
C PHE A 525 47.95 12.64 34.70
N THR A 526 48.85 11.90 34.07
CA THR A 526 49.35 12.16 32.69
C THR A 526 48.87 11.08 31.72
N CYS A 527 48.77 11.42 30.44
CA CYS A 527 48.42 10.44 29.40
C CYS A 527 49.59 9.50 29.08
N ASP A 528 49.31 8.19 29.05
CA ASP A 528 50.23 7.16 28.57
C ASP A 528 49.51 6.07 27.74
N SER A 529 50.25 5.05 27.32
CA SER A 529 49.73 3.91 26.56
C SER A 529 48.87 2.93 27.38
N GLN A 530 48.99 2.95 28.71
CA GLN A 530 48.23 2.13 29.66
C GLN A 530 47.89 2.95 30.92
N ALA A 531 46.71 2.70 31.48
CA ALA A 531 46.32 3.24 32.78
C ALA A 531 47.15 2.55 33.88
N ASN A 532 47.73 3.32 34.80
CA ASN A 532 48.53 2.79 35.89
C ASN A 532 48.42 3.68 37.14
N TYR A 533 47.98 3.07 38.24
CA TYR A 533 47.75 3.76 39.51
C TYR A 533 49.04 4.33 40.11
N GLU A 534 50.11 3.53 40.22
CA GLU A 534 51.39 3.95 40.82
C GLU A 534 52.07 5.08 40.04
N LYS A 535 52.01 5.00 38.70
CA LYS A 535 52.60 6.02 37.81
C LYS A 535 51.74 7.26 37.65
N ASN A 536 50.52 7.26 38.20
CA ASN A 536 49.47 8.25 37.92
C ASN A 536 49.32 8.49 36.41
N THR A 537 49.21 7.40 35.63
CA THR A 537 48.95 7.51 34.20
C THR A 537 47.54 7.07 33.88
N ILE A 538 46.88 7.82 33.00
CA ILE A 538 45.61 7.46 32.38
C ILE A 538 45.85 7.08 30.92
N THR A 539 44.93 6.34 30.33
CA THR A 539 45.03 6.05 28.91
C THR A 539 43.71 6.27 28.18
N TYR A 540 43.81 6.31 26.87
CA TYR A 540 42.66 6.31 25.99
C TYR A 540 42.00 4.92 26.03
N TYR A 541 40.75 4.89 26.44
CA TYR A 541 39.93 3.68 26.37
C TYR A 541 39.21 3.63 25.04
N ASN A 542 38.38 4.64 24.82
CA ASN A 542 37.63 4.92 23.61
C ASN A 542 37.51 6.44 23.47
N SER A 543 36.84 6.89 22.44
CA SER A 543 36.67 8.29 22.18
C SER A 543 35.80 8.98 23.22
N TYR A 544 36.30 10.08 23.76
CA TYR A 544 35.77 10.76 24.94
C TYR A 544 35.82 9.92 26.23
N GLU A 545 36.38 8.71 26.19
CA GLU A 545 36.47 7.79 27.32
C GLU A 545 37.92 7.62 27.77
N LEU A 546 38.20 7.97 29.01
CA LEU A 546 39.51 7.77 29.64
C LEU A 546 39.43 6.56 30.55
N GLU A 547 40.39 5.65 30.40
CA GLU A 547 40.62 4.61 31.38
C GLU A 547 41.41 5.23 32.54
N PHE A 548 40.77 5.28 33.70
CA PHE A 548 41.25 5.95 34.89
C PHE A 548 41.54 4.95 36.00
N PRO A 549 42.78 4.80 36.47
CA PRO A 549 43.09 3.82 37.51
C PRO A 549 42.62 4.32 38.88
N ILE A 550 41.80 3.53 39.57
CA ILE A 550 41.35 3.81 40.95
C ILE A 550 42.08 2.96 41.99
N SER A 551 42.60 1.79 41.59
CA SER A 551 43.48 0.97 42.40
C SER A 551 44.49 0.22 41.52
N HIS A 552 45.33 -0.64 42.10
CA HIS A 552 46.32 -1.41 41.34
C HIS A 552 45.67 -2.41 40.36
N ASN A 553 44.45 -2.87 40.68
CA ASN A 553 43.76 -3.91 39.92
C ASN A 553 42.45 -3.43 39.28
N GLU A 554 42.14 -2.14 39.39
CA GLU A 554 40.82 -1.63 39.03
C GLU A 554 40.92 -0.28 38.32
N THR A 555 40.20 -0.17 37.20
CA THR A 555 40.09 1.03 36.39
C THR A 555 38.62 1.41 36.22
N LEU A 556 38.36 2.70 36.15
CA LEU A 556 37.08 3.30 35.79
C LEU A 556 37.15 3.83 34.36
N ILE A 557 36.04 3.73 33.66
CA ILE A 557 35.89 4.40 32.36
C ILE A 557 35.17 5.72 32.59
N LEU A 558 35.94 6.82 32.53
CA LEU A 558 35.40 8.17 32.63
C LEU A 558 35.00 8.67 31.24
N LYS A 559 33.72 8.96 31.04
CA LYS A 559 33.17 9.43 29.77
C LYS A 559 32.95 10.93 29.83
N SER A 560 33.67 11.71 29.02
CA SER A 560 33.51 13.17 28.96
C SER A 560 32.08 13.51 28.56
N MET A 561 31.45 14.40 29.30
CA MET A 561 30.14 14.99 28.96
C MET A 561 30.30 16.26 28.11
N ASN A 562 31.53 16.76 27.98
CA ASN A 562 31.81 17.89 27.13
C ASN A 562 32.11 17.38 25.72
N ASP A 563 31.06 17.28 24.90
CA ASP A 563 31.18 17.02 23.48
C ASP A 563 31.93 18.21 22.84
N TYR A 564 33.20 17.97 22.52
CA TYR A 564 34.21 18.98 22.23
C TYR A 564 33.85 19.87 21.02
N TYR A 565 33.29 21.05 21.27
CA TYR A 565 32.73 21.92 20.23
C TYR A 565 33.66 23.00 19.69
N LYS A 566 34.94 23.09 20.10
CA LYS A 566 35.74 24.28 19.77
C LYS A 566 36.99 24.12 18.94
N ASN A 567 37.59 22.94 18.77
CA ASN A 567 38.76 22.80 17.89
C ASN A 567 38.92 21.38 17.32
N TYR A 568 38.55 21.20 16.05
CA TYR A 568 39.00 20.20 15.06
C TYR A 568 39.43 18.77 15.51
N LYS A 569 38.81 17.77 14.83
CA LYS A 569 39.23 16.36 14.62
C LYS A 569 39.10 15.37 15.80
N GLN A 570 37.89 15.16 16.32
CA GLN A 570 37.60 14.05 17.26
C GLN A 570 36.38 13.22 16.84
N TYR A 571 36.28 12.89 15.56
CA TYR A 571 35.15 12.14 15.00
C TYR A 571 35.04 10.68 15.49
N ASP A 572 36.12 10.11 16.00
CA ASP A 572 36.25 8.69 16.36
C ASP A 572 35.20 8.26 17.41
N GLY A 573 34.71 9.18 18.26
CA GLY A 573 33.69 8.85 19.29
C GLY A 573 32.29 8.92 18.82
N THR A 574 32.00 9.96 18.06
CA THR A 574 30.77 10.10 17.33
C THR A 574 30.52 8.82 16.52
N CYS A 575 31.49 8.35 15.73
CA CYS A 575 31.35 7.13 14.93
C CYS A 575 30.95 5.90 15.78
N SER A 576 31.64 5.66 16.90
CA SER A 576 31.35 4.51 17.77
C SER A 576 30.01 4.61 18.51
N ILE A 577 29.59 5.82 18.89
CA ILE A 577 28.29 6.07 19.51
C ILE A 577 27.19 5.76 18.50
N PHE A 578 27.27 6.32 17.29
CA PHE A 578 26.28 6.06 16.25
C PHE A 578 26.22 4.59 15.85
N GLU A 579 27.36 3.91 15.78
CA GLU A 579 27.40 2.47 15.48
C GLU A 579 26.72 1.65 16.58
N ASN A 580 27.01 1.94 17.85
CA ASN A 580 26.36 1.30 18.99
C ASN A 580 24.86 1.59 19.03
N ASP A 581 24.47 2.86 18.84
CA ASP A 581 23.07 3.29 18.86
C ASP A 581 22.27 2.66 17.71
N LEU A 582 22.84 2.56 16.50
CA LEU A 582 22.19 1.90 15.38
C LEU A 582 22.00 0.40 15.57
N ASN A 583 22.91 -0.24 16.32
CA ASN A 583 22.75 -1.65 16.68
C ASN A 583 21.59 -1.86 17.67
N LEU A 584 21.26 -0.84 18.48
CA LEU A 584 20.17 -0.85 19.46
C LEU A 584 18.85 -0.26 18.95
N ALA A 585 18.92 0.62 17.94
CA ALA A 585 17.78 1.38 17.45
C ALA A 585 16.70 0.48 16.84
N LYS A 586 15.44 0.94 16.92
CA LYS A 586 14.32 0.39 16.14
C LYS A 586 14.18 1.22 14.84
N PRO A 587 13.74 0.63 13.73
CA PRO A 587 13.54 1.39 12.50
C PRO A 587 12.40 2.39 12.67
N ILE A 588 12.62 3.60 12.17
CA ILE A 588 11.62 4.68 12.16
C ILE A 588 10.41 4.29 11.30
N GLN A 589 10.63 3.49 10.25
CA GLN A 589 9.56 3.02 9.39
C GLN A 589 8.82 1.84 10.03
N PHE A 590 7.51 2.01 10.20
CA PHE A 590 6.62 0.98 10.70
C PHE A 590 5.33 0.98 9.90
N PRO A 591 4.79 -0.19 9.53
CA PRO A 591 5.23 -1.54 9.88
C PRO A 591 6.46 -2.02 9.09
N PHE A 592 7.13 -3.07 9.59
CA PHE A 592 8.29 -3.71 8.94
C PHE A 592 7.98 -4.29 7.54
N SER A 593 6.69 -4.46 7.22
CA SER A 593 6.24 -4.78 5.87
C SER A 593 5.74 -3.48 5.24
N THR A 594 6.49 -2.92 4.30
CA THR A 594 5.99 -1.80 3.51
C THR A 594 4.71 -2.21 2.75
N PHE A 595 3.80 -1.28 2.48
CA PHE A 595 2.60 -1.47 1.63
C PHE A 595 2.24 -0.14 0.93
N SER A 596 1.51 -0.18 -0.20
CA SER A 596 1.30 0.99 -1.06
C SER A 596 0.53 2.14 -0.40
N GLN A 597 -0.44 1.82 0.47
CA GLN A 597 -1.25 2.83 1.16
C GLN A 597 -0.43 3.67 2.17
N LEU A 598 0.80 3.26 2.52
CA LEU A 598 1.68 4.05 3.39
C LEU A 598 2.09 5.38 2.74
N SER A 599 2.32 5.41 1.43
CA SER A 599 2.59 6.66 0.70
C SER A 599 1.36 7.57 0.71
N LYS A 600 0.14 7.03 0.63
CA LYS A 600 -1.11 7.80 0.75
C LYS A 600 -1.24 8.39 2.17
N LEU A 601 -0.90 7.61 3.20
CA LEU A 601 -0.89 8.06 4.59
C LEU A 601 0.08 9.23 4.81
N GLU A 602 1.30 9.14 4.30
CA GLU A 602 2.28 10.23 4.36
C GLU A 602 1.75 11.50 3.69
N GLN A 603 1.16 11.39 2.50
CA GLN A 603 0.67 12.55 1.74
C GLN A 603 -0.57 13.23 2.33
N SER A 604 -1.35 12.50 3.14
CA SER A 604 -2.62 12.96 3.71
C SER A 604 -2.49 13.90 4.91
N SER A 605 -1.29 14.06 5.48
CA SER A 605 -1.02 14.91 6.65
C SER A 605 -1.94 14.63 7.86
N VAL A 606 -2.39 13.38 8.05
CA VAL A 606 -3.34 13.05 9.14
C VAL A 606 -2.75 13.33 10.52
N ILE A 607 -1.46 13.02 10.72
CA ILE A 607 -0.77 13.33 11.99
C ILE A 607 -0.67 14.84 12.20
N THR A 608 -0.41 15.61 11.15
CA THR A 608 -0.43 17.07 11.19
C THR A 608 -1.77 17.57 11.70
N ARG A 609 -2.89 17.09 11.12
CA ARG A 609 -4.26 17.45 11.55
C ARG A 609 -4.49 17.13 13.03
N PHE A 610 -4.11 15.94 13.46
CA PHE A 610 -4.22 15.52 14.85
C PHE A 610 -3.46 16.48 15.78
N PHE A 611 -2.20 16.80 15.45
CA PHE A 611 -1.41 17.74 16.23
C PHE A 611 -1.97 19.16 16.22
N THR A 612 -2.45 19.66 15.07
CA THR A 612 -3.08 20.98 14.96
C THR A 612 -4.33 21.08 15.82
N ARG A 613 -5.18 20.04 15.87
CA ARG A 613 -6.38 20.04 16.72
C ARG A 613 -6.05 20.18 18.19
N LEU A 614 -5.03 19.46 18.65
CA LEU A 614 -4.54 19.56 20.04
C LEU A 614 -3.91 20.93 20.31
N TYR A 615 -3.03 21.41 19.42
CA TYR A 615 -2.30 22.66 19.63
C TYR A 615 -3.21 23.90 19.66
N TYR A 616 -4.21 23.99 18.77
CA TYR A 616 -5.08 25.18 18.67
C TYR A 616 -6.47 25.00 19.30
N HIS A 617 -6.69 23.91 20.04
CA HIS A 617 -8.00 23.57 20.61
C HIS A 617 -9.15 23.63 19.59
N ILE A 618 -8.94 23.10 18.38
CA ILE A 618 -9.94 23.08 17.29
C ILE A 618 -10.83 21.85 17.47
N TYR A 619 -11.53 21.84 18.59
CA TYR A 619 -12.58 20.89 18.96
C TYR A 619 -13.51 21.61 19.92
N LYS A 620 -14.75 21.14 20.05
CA LYS A 620 -15.67 21.75 21.00
C LYS A 620 -15.28 21.30 22.42
N PRO A 621 -14.71 22.16 23.28
CA PRO A 621 -14.04 21.73 24.53
C PRO A 621 -14.97 21.01 25.52
N ASN A 622 -16.28 21.22 25.37
CA ASN A 622 -17.32 20.63 26.21
C ASN A 622 -18.08 19.47 25.53
N GLN A 623 -17.72 19.10 24.30
CA GLN A 623 -18.41 18.05 23.53
C GLN A 623 -17.51 16.92 23.06
N GLU A 624 -16.21 17.16 22.89
CA GLU A 624 -15.26 16.17 22.37
C GLU A 624 -14.19 15.86 23.42
N SER A 625 -14.05 14.58 23.77
CA SER A 625 -13.01 14.05 24.65
C SER A 625 -11.71 13.80 23.85
N PHE A 626 -10.58 13.62 24.55
CA PHE A 626 -9.32 13.22 23.89
C PHE A 626 -9.44 11.85 23.20
N GLU A 627 -10.25 10.96 23.77
CA GLU A 627 -10.59 9.67 23.17
C GLU A 627 -11.29 9.86 21.82
N ASP A 628 -12.26 10.78 21.72
CA ASP A 628 -12.94 11.08 20.45
C ASP A 628 -11.95 11.61 19.38
N ILE A 629 -10.99 12.45 19.76
CA ILE A 629 -9.96 12.96 18.84
C ILE A 629 -9.04 11.83 18.35
N VAL A 630 -8.65 10.89 19.22
CA VAL A 630 -7.82 9.73 18.83
C VAL A 630 -8.62 8.75 17.98
N LEU A 631 -9.92 8.55 18.26
CA LEU A 631 -10.79 7.71 17.44
C LEU A 631 -10.98 8.30 16.03
N GLU A 632 -11.13 9.62 15.89
CA GLU A 632 -11.20 10.28 14.59
C GLU A 632 -9.87 10.19 13.81
N LEU A 633 -8.73 10.31 14.50
CA LEU A 633 -7.42 10.00 13.93
C LEU A 633 -7.39 8.56 13.38
N CYS A 634 -7.89 7.60 14.16
CA CYS A 634 -7.95 6.21 13.70
C CYS A 634 -8.91 5.98 12.54
N ASP A 635 -10.08 6.64 12.53
CA ASP A 635 -11.02 6.54 11.41
C ASP A 635 -10.39 7.08 10.12
N SER A 636 -9.66 8.19 10.21
CA SER A 636 -8.93 8.79 9.08
C SER A 636 -7.81 7.86 8.58
N ILE A 637 -7.04 7.27 9.49
CA ILE A 637 -5.99 6.30 9.13
C ILE A 637 -6.63 5.07 8.49
N ASP A 638 -7.67 4.50 9.08
CA ASP A 638 -8.35 3.31 8.57
C ASP A 638 -8.90 3.56 7.16
N GLU A 639 -9.51 4.71 6.90
CA GLU A 639 -10.02 5.07 5.57
C GLU A 639 -8.90 5.08 4.51
N ILE A 640 -7.72 5.63 4.84
CA ILE A 640 -6.57 5.72 3.95
C ILE A 640 -5.91 4.35 3.72
N LEU A 641 -5.88 3.51 4.76
CA LEU A 641 -5.29 2.17 4.71
C LEU A 641 -6.14 1.16 3.95
N VAL A 642 -7.39 1.50 3.61
CA VAL A 642 -8.21 0.64 2.75
C VAL A 642 -7.70 0.76 1.29
N PRO A 643 -7.08 -0.31 0.74
CA PRO A 643 -6.55 -0.34 -0.63
C PRO A 643 -7.62 -0.18 -1.70
N ASP A 644 -7.19 0.06 -2.94
CA ASP A 644 -8.11 0.13 -4.07
C ASP A 644 -8.53 -1.28 -4.49
N CYS A 645 -9.80 -1.49 -4.86
CA CYS A 645 -10.30 -2.83 -5.18
C CYS A 645 -9.61 -3.47 -6.41
N ASN A 646 -8.92 -2.68 -7.23
CA ASN A 646 -8.12 -3.18 -8.36
C ASN A 646 -6.77 -3.78 -7.91
N GLU A 647 -6.31 -3.45 -6.70
CA GLU A 647 -4.99 -3.86 -6.16
C GLU A 647 -5.08 -5.20 -5.39
N ILE A 648 -6.28 -5.70 -5.09
CA ILE A 648 -6.47 -6.89 -4.24
C ILE A 648 -7.06 -8.06 -5.02
N HIS A 649 -6.45 -9.23 -4.86
CA HIS A 649 -6.99 -10.48 -5.41
C HIS A 649 -8.23 -10.99 -4.65
N ASN A 650 -8.21 -10.96 -3.31
CA ASN A 650 -9.27 -11.50 -2.45
C ASN A 650 -10.21 -10.41 -1.93
N ILE A 651 -11.15 -9.99 -2.77
CA ILE A 651 -12.10 -8.93 -2.42
C ILE A 651 -13.20 -9.50 -1.52
N LYS A 652 -13.37 -8.91 -0.33
CA LYS A 652 -14.42 -9.24 0.63
C LYS A 652 -15.53 -8.21 0.52
N PHE A 653 -16.75 -8.68 0.28
CA PHE A 653 -17.92 -7.82 0.14
C PHE A 653 -19.13 -8.43 0.83
N GLU A 654 -20.10 -7.58 1.11
CA GLU A 654 -21.42 -7.94 1.61
C GLU A 654 -22.52 -7.38 0.73
N PHE A 655 -23.59 -8.13 0.58
CA PHE A 655 -24.78 -7.68 -0.12
C PHE A 655 -25.75 -7.03 0.85
N SER A 656 -26.26 -5.85 0.50
CA SER A 656 -27.40 -5.26 1.19
C SER A 656 -28.66 -6.11 0.96
N LYS A 657 -29.71 -5.84 1.75
CA LYS A 657 -31.05 -6.33 1.42
C LYS A 657 -31.44 -5.88 -0.01
N CYS A 658 -32.17 -6.74 -0.73
CA CYS A 658 -32.72 -6.41 -2.04
C CYS A 658 -33.61 -5.17 -1.95
N ASN A 659 -33.26 -4.13 -2.71
CA ASN A 659 -34.14 -2.99 -2.92
C ASN A 659 -35.33 -3.47 -3.77
N GLU A 660 -36.49 -3.56 -3.12
CA GLU A 660 -37.69 -4.14 -3.71
C GLU A 660 -38.19 -3.38 -4.94
N LYS A 661 -37.86 -2.08 -5.07
CA LYS A 661 -38.25 -1.28 -6.24
C LYS A 661 -37.39 -1.60 -7.44
N ASP A 662 -36.07 -1.58 -7.27
CA ASP A 662 -35.10 -1.62 -8.37
C ASP A 662 -34.63 -3.03 -8.73
N GLN A 663 -35.00 -4.04 -7.93
CA GLN A 663 -34.51 -5.43 -8.07
C GLN A 663 -32.98 -5.52 -8.01
N LYS A 664 -32.36 -4.66 -7.21
CA LYS A 664 -30.92 -4.58 -7.02
C LYS A 664 -30.53 -4.73 -5.55
N MET A 665 -29.42 -5.41 -5.30
CA MET A 665 -28.73 -5.47 -4.01
C MET A 665 -27.46 -4.64 -4.14
N LYS A 666 -27.25 -3.69 -3.23
CA LYS A 666 -26.02 -2.90 -3.19
C LYS A 666 -24.88 -3.79 -2.67
N ILE A 667 -23.74 -3.73 -3.33
CA ILE A 667 -22.51 -4.40 -2.90
C ILE A 667 -21.72 -3.42 -2.05
N THR A 668 -21.47 -3.79 -0.79
CA THR A 668 -20.58 -3.07 0.12
C THR A 668 -19.26 -3.81 0.19
N TYR A 669 -18.21 -3.22 -0.36
CA TYR A 669 -16.86 -3.76 -0.30
C TYR A 669 -16.26 -3.44 1.07
N LYS A 670 -15.76 -4.45 1.77
CA LYS A 670 -15.32 -4.34 3.17
C LYS A 670 -13.84 -4.07 3.33
N ASN A 671 -13.03 -4.57 2.40
CA ASN A 671 -11.58 -4.53 2.48
C ASN A 671 -10.94 -3.70 1.36
N CYS A 672 -11.74 -2.99 0.55
CA CYS A 672 -11.23 -2.17 -0.53
C CYS A 672 -12.18 -1.02 -0.90
N ASN A 673 -11.62 0.04 -1.48
CA ASN A 673 -12.32 1.22 -1.96
C ASN A 673 -12.51 1.14 -3.49
N ILE A 674 -13.71 1.51 -3.94
CA ILE A 674 -14.04 1.60 -5.37
C ILE A 674 -13.70 3.01 -5.87
N ILE A 675 -12.56 3.19 -6.51
CA ILE A 675 -12.23 4.44 -7.21
C ILE A 675 -12.88 4.47 -8.60
N ASP A 676 -12.80 3.34 -9.33
CA ASP A 676 -13.28 3.25 -10.71
C ASP A 676 -14.66 2.59 -10.82
N ASN A 677 -15.46 3.03 -11.82
CA ASN A 677 -16.78 2.45 -12.11
C ASN A 677 -16.73 1.04 -12.71
N GLU A 678 -15.57 0.38 -12.74
CA GLU A 678 -15.43 -0.96 -13.30
C GLU A 678 -16.08 -2.06 -12.46
N LEU A 679 -16.12 -1.87 -11.13
CA LEU A 679 -16.73 -2.85 -10.24
C LEU A 679 -18.23 -2.57 -10.08
N PRO A 680 -19.07 -3.62 -10.12
CA PRO A 680 -20.50 -3.44 -9.95
C PRO A 680 -20.77 -2.93 -8.53
N LYS A 681 -21.47 -1.79 -8.44
CA LYS A 681 -21.99 -1.27 -7.17
C LYS A 681 -23.27 -1.98 -6.73
N ASP A 682 -23.96 -2.57 -7.70
CA ASP A 682 -25.22 -3.28 -7.49
C ASP A 682 -25.23 -4.60 -8.27
N ILE A 683 -25.92 -5.61 -7.72
CA ILE A 683 -26.22 -6.87 -8.41
C ILE A 683 -27.73 -7.11 -8.45
N SER A 684 -28.21 -7.83 -9.47
CA SER A 684 -29.62 -8.20 -9.54
C SER A 684 -30.03 -9.12 -8.38
N CYS A 685 -31.20 -8.89 -7.79
CA CYS A 685 -31.74 -9.79 -6.78
C CYS A 685 -32.03 -11.19 -7.37
N ASP A 686 -31.78 -12.24 -6.58
CA ASP A 686 -31.99 -13.63 -7.00
C ASP A 686 -33.48 -14.05 -7.02
N TYR A 687 -34.38 -13.15 -6.64
CA TYR A 687 -35.83 -13.37 -6.59
C TYR A 687 -36.57 -12.12 -7.05
N ILE A 688 -37.85 -12.29 -7.42
CA ILE A 688 -38.74 -11.19 -7.80
C ILE A 688 -39.42 -10.68 -6.53
N PRO A 689 -39.06 -9.50 -5.99
CA PRO A 689 -39.75 -8.93 -4.84
C PRO A 689 -41.19 -8.55 -5.21
N LEU A 690 -42.11 -8.73 -4.27
CA LEU A 690 -43.54 -8.50 -4.47
C LEU A 690 -43.85 -7.05 -4.84
N ARG A 691 -43.09 -6.09 -4.30
CA ARG A 691 -43.28 -4.65 -4.57
C ARG A 691 -42.68 -4.17 -5.89
N ASN A 692 -41.90 -4.99 -6.59
CA ASN A 692 -41.45 -4.63 -7.93
C ASN A 692 -42.62 -4.71 -8.91
N VAL A 693 -42.62 -3.86 -9.94
CA VAL A 693 -43.65 -3.83 -10.99
C VAL A 693 -43.88 -5.23 -11.59
N LYS A 694 -42.82 -5.99 -11.86
CA LYS A 694 -42.91 -7.37 -12.39
C LYS A 694 -43.58 -8.32 -11.39
N GLY A 695 -43.21 -8.23 -10.11
CA GLY A 695 -43.80 -9.03 -9.04
C GLY A 695 -45.28 -8.70 -8.84
N TYR A 696 -45.62 -7.41 -8.85
CA TYR A 696 -46.98 -6.92 -8.75
C TYR A 696 -47.85 -7.36 -9.93
N ILE A 697 -47.38 -7.20 -11.17
CA ILE A 697 -48.10 -7.67 -12.37
C ILE A 697 -48.34 -9.18 -12.30
N THR A 698 -47.31 -9.96 -11.96
CA THR A 698 -47.44 -11.42 -11.87
C THR A 698 -48.45 -11.80 -10.77
N PHE A 699 -48.38 -11.17 -9.60
CA PHE A 699 -49.32 -11.39 -8.50
C PHE A 699 -50.77 -11.01 -8.88
N LEU A 700 -50.96 -9.90 -9.59
CA LEU A 700 -52.26 -9.46 -10.07
C LEU A 700 -52.87 -10.46 -11.06
N ILE A 701 -52.07 -10.95 -12.03
CA ILE A 701 -52.53 -11.94 -13.02
C ILE A 701 -52.93 -13.25 -12.32
N ILE A 702 -52.11 -13.75 -11.38
CA ILE A 702 -52.45 -14.95 -10.58
C ILE A 702 -53.78 -14.76 -9.84
N SER A 703 -53.96 -13.59 -9.22
CA SER A 703 -55.18 -13.28 -8.47
C SER A 703 -56.42 -13.26 -9.36
N ILE A 704 -56.30 -12.72 -10.58
CA ILE A 704 -57.39 -12.71 -11.57
C ILE A 704 -57.70 -14.14 -12.06
N ALA A 705 -56.67 -14.93 -12.36
CA ALA A 705 -56.82 -16.30 -12.82
C ALA A 705 -57.56 -17.17 -11.78
N LEU A 706 -57.07 -17.17 -10.53
CA LEU A 706 -57.69 -17.90 -9.42
C LEU A 706 -59.13 -17.43 -9.15
N PHE A 707 -59.41 -16.13 -9.28
CA PHE A 707 -60.76 -15.60 -9.11
C PHE A 707 -61.72 -16.10 -10.20
N LEU A 708 -61.29 -16.13 -11.46
CA LEU A 708 -62.08 -16.65 -12.56
C LEU A 708 -62.34 -18.16 -12.42
N GLU A 709 -61.33 -18.92 -12.00
CA GLU A 709 -61.47 -20.34 -11.71
C GLU A 709 -62.43 -20.61 -10.55
N PHE A 710 -62.39 -19.79 -9.51
CA PHE A 710 -63.35 -19.86 -8.41
C PHE A 710 -64.79 -19.60 -8.87
N ILE A 711 -65.01 -18.64 -9.78
CA ILE A 711 -66.31 -18.42 -10.42
C ILE A 711 -66.75 -19.66 -11.21
N PHE A 712 -65.86 -20.24 -12.02
CA PHE A 712 -66.16 -21.46 -12.77
C PHE A 712 -66.50 -22.63 -11.85
N LEU A 713 -65.81 -22.75 -10.71
CA LEU A 713 -66.09 -23.75 -9.69
C LEU A 713 -67.49 -23.57 -9.08
N ILE A 714 -67.87 -22.34 -8.72
CA ILE A 714 -69.21 -22.03 -8.20
C ILE A 714 -70.28 -22.39 -9.23
N ILE A 715 -70.10 -21.98 -10.50
CA ILE A 715 -71.04 -22.29 -11.58
C ILE A 715 -71.16 -23.81 -11.76
N LEU A 716 -70.05 -24.53 -11.77
CA LEU A 716 -70.03 -25.98 -11.91
C LEU A 716 -70.82 -26.67 -10.79
N ILE A 717 -70.58 -26.27 -9.54
CA ILE A 717 -71.26 -26.83 -8.35
C ILE A 717 -72.76 -26.52 -8.40
N LYS A 718 -73.13 -25.26 -8.69
CA LYS A 718 -74.52 -24.81 -8.74
C LYS A 718 -75.32 -25.54 -9.83
N PHE A 719 -74.73 -25.75 -11.00
CA PHE A 719 -75.40 -26.37 -12.14
C PHE A 719 -75.07 -27.87 -12.33
N ARG A 720 -74.52 -28.55 -11.31
CA ARG A 720 -74.08 -29.96 -11.40
C ARG A 720 -75.11 -30.94 -11.99
N ASN A 721 -76.40 -30.66 -11.81
CA ASN A 721 -77.50 -31.53 -12.26
C ASN A 721 -77.94 -31.28 -13.71
N ASN A 722 -77.44 -30.22 -14.35
CA ASN A 722 -77.82 -29.86 -15.71
C ASN A 722 -77.30 -30.90 -16.72
N ARG A 723 -78.12 -31.21 -17.75
CA ARG A 723 -77.82 -32.20 -18.80
C ARG A 723 -76.46 -31.95 -19.47
N TYR A 724 -76.11 -30.71 -19.77
CA TYR A 724 -74.86 -30.38 -20.46
C TYR A 724 -73.61 -30.69 -19.61
N ILE A 725 -73.66 -30.42 -18.30
CA ILE A 725 -72.57 -30.73 -17.37
C ILE A 725 -72.45 -32.24 -17.15
N LYS A 726 -73.58 -32.96 -17.07
CA LYS A 726 -73.58 -34.43 -16.99
C LYS A 726 -72.94 -35.08 -18.22
N ILE A 727 -73.24 -34.57 -19.42
CA ILE A 727 -72.63 -35.04 -20.68
C ILE A 727 -71.12 -34.78 -20.71
N ALA A 728 -70.68 -33.60 -20.25
CA ALA A 728 -69.27 -33.24 -20.21
C ALA A 728 -68.47 -33.95 -19.10
N SER A 729 -69.13 -34.74 -18.24
CA SER A 729 -68.61 -35.35 -17.01
C SER A 729 -68.21 -34.32 -15.95
N PHE A 730 -69.06 -34.16 -14.93
CA PHE A 730 -68.82 -33.25 -13.79
C PHE A 730 -67.45 -33.48 -13.14
N ASN A 731 -67.06 -34.74 -12.91
CA ASN A 731 -65.80 -35.08 -12.24
C ASN A 731 -64.58 -34.64 -13.06
N PHE A 732 -64.64 -34.73 -14.40
CA PHE A 732 -63.57 -34.25 -15.25
C PHE A 732 -63.42 -32.73 -15.16
N LEU A 733 -64.53 -31.99 -15.27
CA LEU A 733 -64.53 -30.54 -15.19
C LEU A 733 -64.07 -30.01 -13.83
N LEU A 734 -64.51 -30.67 -12.74
CA LEU A 734 -64.08 -30.34 -11.38
C LEU A 734 -62.58 -30.58 -11.21
N SER A 735 -62.08 -31.72 -11.68
CA SER A 735 -60.65 -32.06 -11.62
C SER A 735 -59.82 -31.06 -12.44
N LEU A 736 -60.27 -30.70 -13.65
CA LEU A 736 -59.59 -29.73 -14.50
C LEU A 736 -59.42 -28.38 -13.80
N ILE A 737 -60.49 -27.81 -13.24
CA ILE A 737 -60.43 -26.53 -12.50
C ILE A 737 -59.48 -26.66 -11.30
N ILE A 738 -59.64 -27.68 -10.46
CA ILE A 738 -58.79 -27.84 -9.27
C ILE A 738 -57.32 -27.95 -9.64
N THR A 739 -56.99 -28.72 -10.69
CA THR A 739 -55.60 -28.86 -11.15
C THR A 739 -55.01 -27.59 -11.72
N SER A 740 -55.84 -26.81 -12.43
CA SER A 740 -55.46 -25.50 -12.94
C SER A 740 -55.20 -24.52 -11.80
N SER A 741 -56.05 -24.50 -10.77
CA SER A 741 -55.84 -23.68 -9.57
C SER A 741 -54.58 -24.06 -8.80
N ILE A 742 -54.26 -25.35 -8.71
CA ILE A 742 -53.00 -25.83 -8.09
C ILE A 742 -51.79 -25.34 -8.91
N LEU A 743 -51.87 -25.39 -10.23
CA LEU A 743 -50.82 -24.93 -11.13
C LEU A 743 -50.62 -23.41 -11.03
N ASP A 744 -51.70 -22.62 -11.05
CA ASP A 744 -51.66 -21.17 -10.90
C ASP A 744 -51.13 -20.76 -9.51
N PHE A 745 -51.53 -21.48 -8.47
CA PHE A 745 -51.02 -21.28 -7.11
C PHE A 745 -49.53 -21.62 -6.98
N SER A 746 -49.01 -22.54 -7.79
CA SER A 746 -47.56 -22.85 -7.80
C SER A 746 -46.72 -21.61 -8.15
N ILE A 747 -47.24 -20.73 -9.02
CA ILE A 747 -46.56 -19.53 -9.51
C ILE A 747 -46.40 -18.50 -8.38
N TYR A 748 -47.33 -18.47 -7.43
CA TYR A 748 -47.23 -17.60 -6.25
C TYR A 748 -45.95 -17.85 -5.44
N PHE A 749 -45.52 -19.12 -5.33
CA PHE A 749 -44.30 -19.48 -4.59
C PHE A 749 -43.00 -19.05 -5.26
N TRP A 750 -43.05 -18.56 -6.51
CA TRP A 750 -41.90 -17.98 -7.19
C TRP A 750 -41.68 -16.50 -6.85
N ILE A 751 -42.64 -15.84 -6.20
CA ILE A 751 -42.57 -14.42 -5.84
C ILE A 751 -42.13 -14.25 -4.36
N GLY A 752 -41.25 -13.29 -4.14
CA GLY A 752 -40.74 -12.91 -2.81
C GLY A 752 -39.50 -13.67 -2.36
N VAL A 753 -39.07 -13.41 -1.12
CA VAL A 753 -37.85 -14.00 -0.55
C VAL A 753 -37.95 -15.53 -0.55
N LYS A 754 -36.91 -16.19 -1.05
CA LYS A 754 -36.78 -17.65 -1.07
C LYS A 754 -36.65 -18.15 0.37
N ASN A 755 -37.38 -19.21 0.70
CA ASN A 755 -37.15 -19.98 1.92
C ASN A 755 -37.21 -21.47 1.57
N LYS A 756 -36.70 -22.32 2.46
CA LYS A 756 -36.65 -23.78 2.24
C LYS A 756 -38.02 -24.35 1.82
N TYR A 757 -39.08 -23.98 2.53
CA TYR A 757 -40.44 -24.48 2.27
C TYR A 757 -41.02 -23.98 0.94
N LYS A 758 -40.86 -22.70 0.61
CA LYS A 758 -41.29 -22.09 -0.65
C LYS A 758 -40.61 -22.76 -1.81
N CYS A 759 -39.30 -23.03 -1.74
CA CYS A 759 -38.58 -23.73 -2.80
C CYS A 759 -39.13 -25.15 -3.04
N ILE A 760 -39.46 -25.89 -1.98
CA ILE A 760 -40.06 -27.23 -2.08
C ILE A 760 -41.48 -27.14 -2.63
N LEU A 761 -42.35 -26.30 -2.03
CA LEU A 761 -43.75 -26.13 -2.41
C LEU A 761 -43.89 -25.67 -3.87
N ARG A 762 -43.02 -24.75 -4.30
CA ARG A 762 -42.94 -24.27 -5.69
C ARG A 762 -42.87 -25.41 -6.69
N VAL A 763 -41.94 -26.35 -6.50
CA VAL A 763 -41.74 -27.46 -7.43
C VAL A 763 -42.82 -28.54 -7.24
N CYS A 764 -43.21 -28.84 -6.00
CA CYS A 764 -44.26 -29.82 -5.73
C CYS A 764 -45.60 -29.42 -6.36
N PHE A 765 -46.07 -28.20 -6.14
CA PHE A 765 -47.35 -27.73 -6.69
C PHE A 765 -47.31 -27.65 -8.22
N MET A 766 -46.17 -27.26 -8.79
CA MET A 766 -46.00 -27.23 -10.25
C MET A 766 -46.11 -28.64 -10.85
N ILE A 767 -45.41 -29.63 -10.28
CA ILE A 767 -45.49 -31.03 -10.76
C ILE A 767 -46.89 -31.58 -10.56
N ILE A 768 -47.48 -31.44 -9.36
CA ILE A 768 -48.84 -31.92 -9.08
C ILE A 768 -49.83 -31.29 -10.07
N GLY A 769 -49.73 -29.98 -10.29
CA GLY A 769 -50.56 -29.25 -11.25
C GLY A 769 -50.44 -29.82 -12.66
N VAL A 770 -49.22 -29.85 -13.22
CA VAL A 770 -48.96 -30.32 -14.59
C VAL A 770 -49.33 -31.79 -14.78
N THR A 771 -48.84 -32.68 -13.91
CA THR A 771 -49.08 -34.12 -13.99
C THR A 771 -50.58 -34.42 -13.93
N THR A 772 -51.28 -33.85 -12.94
CA THR A 772 -52.72 -34.11 -12.77
C THR A 772 -53.52 -33.49 -13.92
N PHE A 773 -53.12 -32.32 -14.43
CA PHE A 773 -53.73 -31.69 -15.60
C PHE A 773 -53.61 -32.59 -16.85
N ILE A 774 -52.41 -33.11 -17.15
CA ILE A 774 -52.18 -34.06 -18.26
C ILE A 774 -53.01 -35.33 -18.07
N PHE A 775 -53.05 -35.89 -16.86
CA PHE A 775 -53.86 -37.08 -16.59
C PHE A 775 -55.36 -36.85 -16.80
N CYS A 776 -55.90 -35.70 -16.40
CA CYS A 776 -57.30 -35.34 -16.67
C CYS A 776 -57.60 -35.44 -18.18
N PHE A 777 -56.73 -34.87 -19.01
CA PHE A 777 -56.85 -34.94 -20.48
C PHE A 777 -56.72 -36.35 -21.03
N SER A 778 -55.76 -37.11 -20.52
CA SER A 778 -55.51 -38.48 -20.93
C SER A 778 -56.70 -39.39 -20.61
N ILE A 779 -57.27 -39.26 -19.41
CA ILE A 779 -58.47 -40.02 -18.99
C ILE A 779 -59.65 -39.68 -19.89
N LYS A 780 -59.89 -38.40 -20.20
CA LYS A 780 -61.00 -38.00 -21.06
C LYS A 780 -60.85 -38.50 -22.50
N SER A 781 -59.67 -38.32 -23.11
CA SER A 781 -59.39 -38.80 -24.46
C SER A 781 -59.50 -40.32 -24.56
N LYS A 782 -59.02 -41.05 -23.54
CA LYS A 782 -59.12 -42.51 -23.49
C LYS A 782 -60.53 -43.01 -23.20
N LEU A 783 -61.31 -42.34 -22.36
CA LEU A 783 -62.74 -42.65 -22.15
C LEU A 783 -63.53 -42.49 -23.47
N LEU A 784 -63.27 -41.42 -24.21
CA LEU A 784 -63.83 -41.23 -25.55
C LEU A 784 -63.45 -42.39 -26.48
N ASN A 785 -62.17 -42.75 -26.55
CA ASN A 785 -61.70 -43.84 -27.41
C ASN A 785 -62.25 -45.21 -26.99
N ASN A 786 -62.36 -45.48 -25.69
CA ASN A 786 -62.88 -46.73 -25.13
C ASN A 786 -64.37 -46.95 -25.41
N ILE A 787 -65.17 -45.87 -25.48
CA ILE A 787 -66.57 -45.97 -25.93
C ILE A 787 -66.64 -46.50 -27.38
N TYR A 788 -65.61 -46.27 -28.20
CA TYR A 788 -65.54 -46.75 -29.58
C TYR A 788 -64.80 -48.09 -29.75
N TYR A 789 -63.76 -48.38 -28.95
CA TYR A 789 -62.83 -49.50 -29.18
C TYR A 789 -62.62 -50.46 -27.99
N ASN A 790 -63.35 -50.31 -26.88
CA ASN A 790 -63.43 -51.25 -25.75
C ASN A 790 -62.08 -51.80 -25.19
N ASN A 791 -61.16 -50.93 -24.77
CA ASN A 791 -59.87 -51.30 -24.18
C ASN A 791 -59.76 -50.98 -22.67
N SER A 792 -58.85 -51.64 -21.94
CA SER A 792 -58.68 -51.48 -20.48
C SER A 792 -57.81 -50.26 -20.08
N LEU A 793 -58.09 -49.69 -18.90
CA LEU A 793 -57.44 -48.49 -18.33
C LEU A 793 -56.13 -48.86 -17.59
N ILE A 794 -55.05 -48.11 -17.84
CA ILE A 794 -53.76 -48.26 -17.15
C ILE A 794 -53.74 -47.28 -15.96
N LYS A 795 -53.41 -47.77 -14.76
CA LYS A 795 -53.17 -46.93 -13.57
C LYS A 795 -51.70 -46.50 -13.54
N SER A 796 -51.43 -45.22 -13.32
CA SER A 796 -50.07 -44.70 -13.11
C SER A 796 -49.86 -44.29 -11.65
N ASN A 797 -48.67 -44.56 -11.09
CA ASN A 797 -48.29 -44.34 -9.70
C ASN A 797 -47.32 -43.14 -9.50
N ASN A 798 -47.54 -42.01 -10.18
CA ASN A 798 -46.64 -40.85 -10.13
C ASN A 798 -46.53 -40.18 -8.74
N ILE A 799 -47.52 -40.33 -7.86
CA ILE A 799 -47.55 -39.70 -6.52
C ILE A 799 -46.42 -40.23 -5.61
N ILE A 800 -46.03 -41.50 -5.76
CA ILE A 800 -44.97 -42.12 -4.94
C ILE A 800 -43.61 -41.53 -5.30
N LEU A 801 -43.34 -41.32 -6.60
CA LEU A 801 -42.09 -40.70 -7.07
C LEU A 801 -41.95 -39.26 -6.56
N LEU A 802 -43.05 -38.50 -6.52
CA LEU A 802 -43.04 -37.13 -5.99
C LEU A 802 -42.83 -37.09 -4.47
N ALA A 803 -43.41 -38.02 -3.72
CA ALA A 803 -43.20 -38.13 -2.28
C ALA A 803 -41.73 -38.45 -1.95
N ILE A 804 -41.13 -39.39 -2.71
CA ILE A 804 -39.70 -39.72 -2.61
C ILE A 804 -38.86 -38.49 -2.94
N TRP A 805 -39.14 -37.80 -4.06
CA TRP A 805 -38.42 -36.60 -4.45
C TRP A 805 -38.49 -35.51 -3.38
N SER A 806 -39.69 -35.23 -2.84
CA SER A 806 -39.91 -34.18 -1.83
C SER A 806 -39.14 -34.45 -0.54
N TYR A 807 -39.02 -35.72 -0.14
CA TYR A 807 -38.25 -36.10 1.05
C TYR A 807 -36.73 -35.95 0.83
N THR A 808 -36.27 -36.15 -0.41
CA THR A 808 -34.84 -36.05 -0.77
C THR A 808 -34.36 -34.65 -1.13
N ASN A 809 -35.23 -33.61 -1.11
CA ASN A 809 -34.85 -32.26 -1.51
C ASN A 809 -34.44 -31.39 -0.31
N ASP A 810 -33.20 -30.89 -0.35
CA ASP A 810 -32.66 -29.95 0.66
C ASP A 810 -33.34 -28.57 0.64
N GLY A 811 -34.10 -28.26 -0.42
CA GLY A 811 -34.89 -27.04 -0.61
C GLY A 811 -34.06 -25.83 -1.02
N MET A 812 -32.94 -25.54 -0.34
CA MET A 812 -32.00 -24.47 -0.72
C MET A 812 -30.61 -25.04 -0.96
N GLY A 813 -30.03 -24.71 -2.11
CA GLY A 813 -28.63 -24.98 -2.43
C GLY A 813 -27.83 -23.68 -2.44
N LYS A 814 -26.52 -23.80 -2.18
CA LYS A 814 -25.56 -22.72 -2.42
C LYS A 814 -25.03 -22.85 -3.84
N LYS A 815 -25.09 -21.79 -4.63
CA LYS A 815 -24.39 -21.69 -5.92
C LYS A 815 -23.35 -20.61 -5.86
N ILE A 816 -22.30 -20.79 -6.64
CA ILE A 816 -21.16 -19.88 -6.71
C ILE A 816 -21.29 -19.10 -8.02
N LYS A 817 -21.25 -17.77 -7.97
CA LYS A 817 -21.26 -16.91 -9.16
C LYS A 817 -20.05 -15.98 -9.14
N ALA A 818 -19.39 -15.85 -10.29
CA ALA A 818 -18.27 -14.94 -10.46
C ALA A 818 -18.78 -13.49 -10.64
N ILE A 819 -18.14 -12.53 -9.96
CA ILE A 819 -18.40 -11.09 -10.16
C ILE A 819 -17.46 -10.56 -11.26
N LYS A 820 -16.18 -10.94 -11.23
CA LYS A 820 -15.14 -10.69 -12.26
C LYS A 820 -13.89 -11.52 -11.93
N SER A 821 -13.22 -12.01 -12.99
CA SER A 821 -12.03 -12.89 -13.14
C SER A 821 -11.62 -13.88 -12.03
N ASP A 822 -11.70 -13.58 -10.74
CA ASP A 822 -11.25 -14.49 -9.66
C ASP A 822 -12.11 -14.43 -8.38
N ASN A 823 -13.03 -13.47 -8.28
CA ASN A 823 -13.88 -13.31 -7.10
C ASN A 823 -15.25 -13.95 -7.28
N PHE A 824 -15.59 -14.83 -6.35
CA PHE A 824 -16.84 -15.58 -6.35
C PHE A 824 -17.68 -15.23 -5.13
N TYR A 825 -19.01 -15.24 -5.29
CA TYR A 825 -19.93 -15.21 -4.17
C TYR A 825 -20.84 -16.42 -4.14
N GLU A 826 -21.11 -16.89 -2.93
CA GLU A 826 -22.16 -17.86 -2.70
C GLU A 826 -23.51 -17.15 -2.61
N TYR A 827 -24.47 -17.61 -3.40
CA TYR A 827 -25.86 -17.18 -3.31
C TYR A 827 -26.78 -18.36 -3.10
N GLN A 828 -27.94 -18.07 -2.48
CA GLN A 828 -28.94 -19.09 -2.20
C GLN A 828 -29.87 -19.26 -3.40
N GLU A 829 -29.86 -20.45 -3.98
CA GLU A 829 -30.79 -20.84 -5.03
C GLU A 829 -31.72 -21.96 -4.54
N CYS A 830 -32.95 -22.00 -5.05
CA CYS A 830 -33.82 -23.12 -4.76
C CYS A 830 -33.21 -24.39 -5.37
N SER A 831 -32.95 -25.39 -4.52
CA SER A 831 -32.43 -26.67 -5.00
C SER A 831 -33.52 -27.37 -5.82
N ILE A 832 -33.14 -27.81 -7.01
CA ILE A 832 -33.95 -28.68 -7.87
C ILE A 832 -33.95 -30.12 -7.28
N GLY A 833 -33.18 -30.38 -6.22
CA GLY A 833 -33.05 -31.71 -5.63
C GLY A 833 -32.39 -32.68 -6.59
N ASN A 834 -32.76 -33.96 -6.50
CA ASN A 834 -32.22 -34.98 -7.39
C ASN A 834 -32.79 -34.83 -8.82
N LYS A 835 -31.99 -34.24 -9.71
CA LYS A 835 -32.32 -34.00 -11.12
C LYS A 835 -32.78 -35.26 -11.86
N LYS A 836 -32.27 -36.45 -11.52
CA LYS A 836 -32.67 -37.71 -12.18
C LYS A 836 -34.15 -38.04 -11.93
N PHE A 837 -34.63 -37.87 -10.70
CA PHE A 837 -36.05 -38.11 -10.38
C PHE A 837 -36.97 -37.14 -11.11
N LEU A 838 -36.60 -35.86 -11.20
CA LEU A 838 -37.37 -34.87 -11.94
C LEU A 838 -37.42 -35.19 -13.44
N ILE A 839 -36.27 -35.52 -14.05
CA ILE A 839 -36.23 -35.92 -15.45
C ILE A 839 -37.12 -37.14 -15.68
N ILE A 840 -37.08 -38.15 -14.81
CA ILE A 840 -37.95 -39.34 -14.94
C ILE A 840 -39.43 -38.94 -14.85
N MET A 841 -39.81 -38.10 -13.88
CA MET A 841 -41.20 -37.63 -13.75
C MET A 841 -41.67 -36.88 -15.00
N PHE A 842 -40.86 -35.95 -15.50
CA PHE A 842 -41.14 -35.25 -16.74
C PHE A 842 -41.18 -36.20 -17.94
N CYS A 843 -40.25 -37.14 -18.09
CA CYS A 843 -40.31 -38.14 -19.17
C CYS A 843 -41.61 -38.95 -19.13
N ILE A 844 -42.08 -39.35 -17.95
CA ILE A 844 -43.37 -40.04 -17.80
C ILE A 844 -44.51 -39.11 -18.26
N ASP A 845 -44.55 -37.88 -17.78
CA ASP A 845 -45.59 -36.91 -18.14
C ASP A 845 -45.59 -36.59 -19.65
N ALA A 846 -44.43 -36.47 -20.27
CA ALA A 846 -44.27 -36.28 -21.71
C ALA A 846 -44.79 -37.49 -22.50
N VAL A 847 -44.49 -38.71 -22.06
CA VAL A 847 -45.00 -39.94 -22.69
C VAL A 847 -46.52 -40.01 -22.56
N VAL A 848 -47.06 -39.72 -21.36
CA VAL A 848 -48.52 -39.69 -21.15
C VAL A 848 -49.17 -38.61 -22.00
N LEU A 849 -48.57 -37.42 -22.10
CA LEU A 849 -49.06 -36.34 -22.95
C LEU A 849 -49.06 -36.75 -24.43
N PHE A 850 -47.96 -37.33 -24.91
CA PHE A 850 -47.85 -37.82 -26.29
C PHE A 850 -48.92 -38.89 -26.58
N LEU A 851 -49.09 -39.86 -25.69
CA LEU A 851 -50.14 -40.88 -25.81
C LEU A 851 -51.55 -40.27 -25.81
N SER A 852 -51.76 -39.19 -25.05
CA SER A 852 -53.02 -38.44 -25.01
C SER A 852 -53.29 -37.74 -26.34
N ILE A 853 -52.26 -37.13 -26.94
CA ILE A 853 -52.34 -36.49 -28.25
C ILE A 853 -52.64 -37.53 -29.34
N VAL A 854 -51.93 -38.66 -29.34
CA VAL A 854 -52.18 -39.76 -30.29
C VAL A 854 -53.61 -40.30 -30.13
N SER A 855 -54.07 -40.49 -28.89
CA SER A 855 -55.43 -40.96 -28.61
C SER A 855 -56.49 -39.94 -29.05
N ALA A 856 -56.22 -38.63 -28.88
CA ALA A 856 -57.08 -37.57 -29.37
C ALA A 856 -57.11 -37.54 -30.91
N PHE A 857 -55.96 -37.74 -31.57
CA PHE A 857 -55.82 -37.79 -33.02
C PHE A 857 -56.63 -38.93 -33.66
N GLN A 858 -56.60 -40.11 -33.01
CA GLN A 858 -57.40 -41.26 -33.44
C GLN A 858 -58.92 -41.00 -33.33
N GLY A 859 -59.33 -40.07 -32.46
CA GLY A 859 -60.72 -39.70 -32.24
C GLY A 859 -61.31 -38.68 -33.23
N ARG A 860 -60.49 -37.85 -33.91
CA ARG A 860 -60.78 -36.91 -35.04
C ARG A 860 -59.62 -35.89 -35.19
N ASN A 861 -59.64 -35.04 -36.25
CA ASN A 861 -58.69 -33.92 -36.49
C ASN A 861 -58.40 -33.09 -35.22
N ILE A 862 -57.11 -32.78 -35.01
CA ILE A 862 -56.54 -32.20 -33.79
C ILE A 862 -57.32 -30.95 -33.32
N PRO A 863 -57.82 -30.94 -32.07
CA PRO A 863 -58.22 -29.70 -31.40
C PRO A 863 -56.98 -28.82 -31.19
N THR A 864 -57.02 -27.55 -31.62
CA THR A 864 -55.90 -26.59 -31.56
C THR A 864 -55.37 -26.37 -30.13
N GLU A 865 -56.13 -26.75 -29.11
CA GLU A 865 -55.81 -26.66 -27.69
C GLU A 865 -54.62 -27.56 -27.28
N PHE A 866 -54.36 -28.67 -27.98
CA PHE A 866 -53.22 -29.56 -27.67
C PHE A 866 -51.85 -28.97 -28.03
N ASN A 867 -51.79 -28.09 -29.04
CA ASN A 867 -50.54 -27.42 -29.42
C ASN A 867 -50.07 -26.42 -28.35
N ILE A 868 -51.01 -25.81 -27.63
CA ILE A 868 -50.72 -24.86 -26.54
C ILE A 868 -50.06 -25.58 -25.35
N LEU A 869 -50.53 -26.81 -25.05
CA LEU A 869 -49.99 -27.62 -23.95
C LEU A 869 -48.53 -28.04 -24.18
N ILE A 870 -48.19 -28.38 -25.43
CA ILE A 870 -46.82 -28.74 -25.83
C ILE A 870 -45.88 -27.55 -25.64
N ILE A 871 -46.31 -26.33 -26.02
CA ILE A 871 -45.52 -25.10 -25.85
C ILE A 871 -45.27 -24.80 -24.36
N CYS A 872 -46.27 -24.98 -23.50
CA CYS A 872 -46.11 -24.83 -22.05
C CYS A 872 -45.14 -25.86 -21.47
N TYR A 873 -45.22 -27.11 -21.93
CA TYR A 873 -44.34 -28.18 -21.49
C TYR A 873 -42.88 -27.92 -21.89
N THR A 874 -42.64 -27.47 -23.13
CA THR A 874 -41.29 -27.10 -23.58
C THR A 874 -40.71 -25.93 -22.81
N ASN A 875 -41.52 -24.92 -22.45
CA ASN A 875 -41.08 -23.77 -21.67
C ASN A 875 -40.69 -24.12 -20.22
N ILE A 876 -41.27 -25.17 -19.63
CA ILE A 876 -40.92 -25.65 -18.28
C ILE A 876 -39.60 -26.43 -18.29
N THR A 877 -39.28 -27.10 -19.42
CA THR A 877 -38.08 -27.94 -19.53
C THR A 877 -36.81 -27.20 -19.95
N VAL A 878 -36.92 -26.01 -20.55
CA VAL A 878 -35.76 -25.18 -20.91
C VAL A 878 -35.31 -24.43 -19.65
N ASP A 879 -34.08 -24.67 -19.22
CA ASP A 879 -33.44 -23.97 -18.10
C ASP A 879 -33.16 -22.51 -18.56
N LEU A 880 -34.12 -21.61 -18.32
CA LEU A 880 -34.04 -20.23 -18.78
C LEU A 880 -33.22 -19.41 -17.77
N GLU A 881 -31.94 -19.19 -18.08
CA GLU A 881 -31.00 -18.44 -17.21
C GLU A 881 -31.36 -16.96 -17.03
N MET A 882 -32.21 -16.38 -17.88
CA MET A 882 -32.59 -14.96 -17.78
C MET A 882 -33.92 -14.75 -17.05
N ASN A 883 -33.90 -13.88 -16.03
CA ASN A 883 -35.07 -13.44 -15.25
C ASN A 883 -36.28 -13.00 -16.11
N LEU A 884 -36.03 -12.43 -17.30
CA LEU A 884 -37.10 -11.98 -18.20
C LEU A 884 -37.82 -13.17 -18.86
N GLN A 885 -37.06 -14.13 -19.40
CA GLN A 885 -37.60 -15.33 -20.03
C GLN A 885 -38.36 -16.17 -19.00
N TYR A 886 -37.85 -16.20 -17.77
CA TYR A 886 -38.47 -16.85 -16.64
C TYR A 886 -39.89 -16.32 -16.35
N ILE A 887 -40.07 -14.99 -16.33
CA ILE A 887 -41.39 -14.35 -16.14
C ILE A 887 -42.32 -14.63 -17.32
N PHE A 888 -41.83 -14.60 -18.55
CA PHE A 888 -42.63 -14.93 -19.72
C PHE A 888 -43.12 -16.39 -19.67
N GLY A 889 -42.27 -17.32 -19.24
CA GLY A 889 -42.67 -18.71 -19.02
C GLY A 889 -43.80 -18.84 -18.00
N LEU A 890 -43.69 -18.15 -16.85
CA LEU A 890 -44.75 -18.13 -15.84
C LEU A 890 -46.06 -17.54 -16.35
N ILE A 891 -46.00 -16.40 -17.04
CA ILE A 891 -47.19 -15.75 -17.61
C ILE A 891 -47.80 -16.65 -18.70
N ALA A 892 -46.99 -17.32 -19.52
CA ALA A 892 -47.48 -18.25 -20.53
C ALA A 892 -48.21 -19.45 -19.90
N ILE A 893 -47.74 -19.97 -18.76
CA ILE A 893 -48.42 -21.04 -18.03
C ILE A 893 -49.80 -20.56 -17.54
N LEU A 894 -49.89 -19.37 -16.94
CA LEU A 894 -51.16 -18.76 -16.49
C LEU A 894 -52.12 -18.53 -17.66
N ILE A 895 -51.63 -17.97 -18.77
CA ILE A 895 -52.48 -17.71 -19.93
C ILE A 895 -52.98 -19.02 -20.53
N ALA A 896 -52.13 -20.05 -20.62
CA ALA A 896 -52.53 -21.34 -21.15
C ALA A 896 -53.54 -22.05 -20.25
N SER A 897 -53.34 -22.04 -18.92
CA SER A 897 -54.28 -22.62 -17.96
C SER A 897 -55.66 -21.95 -18.08
N MET A 898 -55.68 -20.61 -18.16
CA MET A 898 -56.89 -19.83 -18.40
C MET A 898 -57.56 -20.13 -19.74
N ILE A 899 -56.80 -20.17 -20.85
CA ILE A 899 -57.35 -20.48 -22.18
C ILE A 899 -58.00 -21.86 -22.19
N VAL A 900 -57.35 -22.85 -21.57
CA VAL A 900 -57.90 -24.20 -21.47
C VAL A 900 -59.19 -24.21 -20.65
N ASN A 901 -59.20 -23.55 -19.48
CA ASN A 901 -60.44 -23.46 -18.70
C ASN A 901 -61.54 -22.75 -19.48
N ILE A 902 -61.26 -21.63 -20.14
CA ILE A 902 -62.23 -20.88 -20.92
C ILE A 902 -62.74 -21.69 -22.12
N SER A 903 -61.90 -22.46 -22.81
CA SER A 903 -62.34 -23.26 -23.97
C SER A 903 -63.30 -24.38 -23.55
N PHE A 904 -62.97 -25.10 -22.46
CA PHE A 904 -63.81 -26.18 -21.95
C PHE A 904 -65.05 -25.67 -21.22
N PHE A 905 -64.93 -24.69 -20.34
CA PHE A 905 -66.07 -24.16 -19.58
C PHE A 905 -66.91 -23.16 -20.36
N GLY A 906 -66.29 -22.26 -21.11
CA GLY A 906 -66.98 -21.19 -21.83
C GLY A 906 -68.00 -21.75 -22.81
N SER A 907 -67.65 -22.81 -23.54
CA SER A 907 -68.58 -23.49 -24.44
C SER A 907 -69.78 -24.14 -23.72
N ILE A 908 -69.61 -24.58 -22.47
CA ILE A 908 -70.68 -25.15 -21.64
C ILE A 908 -71.53 -24.03 -21.03
N ILE A 909 -70.90 -22.96 -20.52
CA ILE A 909 -71.56 -21.77 -19.98
C ILE A 909 -72.47 -21.14 -21.02
N LEU A 910 -71.99 -20.93 -22.26
CA LEU A 910 -72.80 -20.38 -23.34
C LEU A 910 -74.07 -21.21 -23.60
N LYS A 911 -73.97 -22.54 -23.53
CA LYS A 911 -75.12 -23.46 -23.66
C LYS A 911 -76.03 -23.44 -22.43
N LEU A 912 -75.47 -23.34 -21.22
CA LEU A 912 -76.22 -23.29 -19.97
C LEU A 912 -77.09 -22.03 -19.88
N PHE A 913 -76.58 -20.89 -20.34
CA PHE A 913 -77.29 -19.62 -20.35
C PHE A 913 -78.08 -19.36 -21.63
N ASN A 914 -78.16 -20.37 -22.51
CA ASN A 914 -78.90 -20.32 -23.77
C ASN A 914 -78.56 -19.10 -24.64
N ILE A 915 -77.28 -18.71 -24.63
CA ILE A 915 -76.76 -17.62 -25.46
C ILE A 915 -76.60 -18.18 -26.88
N GLU A 916 -77.70 -18.19 -27.65
CA GLU A 916 -77.70 -18.62 -29.05
C GLU A 916 -76.74 -17.76 -29.88
N ARG A 917 -75.79 -18.43 -30.53
CA ARG A 917 -74.78 -17.82 -31.41
C ARG A 917 -75.40 -17.54 -32.79
N ASN A 918 -76.46 -16.74 -32.86
CA ASN A 918 -77.20 -16.47 -34.10
C ASN A 918 -76.51 -15.47 -35.07
N SER A 919 -75.20 -15.19 -34.94
CA SER A 919 -74.57 -14.13 -35.75
C SER A 919 -73.12 -14.35 -36.21
N ILE A 920 -72.61 -15.58 -36.25
CA ILE A 920 -71.34 -15.84 -36.97
C ILE A 920 -71.65 -16.69 -38.20
N SER A 921 -71.74 -15.97 -39.32
CA SER A 921 -71.97 -16.41 -40.68
C SER A 921 -71.23 -17.70 -41.03
N ALA A 922 -72.00 -18.67 -41.51
CA ALA A 922 -71.50 -19.81 -42.24
C ALA A 922 -70.71 -19.32 -43.46
N ILE A 923 -69.37 -19.35 -43.38
CA ILE A 923 -68.52 -19.35 -44.57
C ILE A 923 -68.79 -20.67 -45.27
N LYS A 924 -69.68 -20.60 -46.26
CA LYS A 924 -70.04 -21.67 -47.17
C LYS A 924 -68.83 -21.93 -48.08
N VAL A 925 -67.97 -22.87 -47.70
CA VAL A 925 -66.94 -23.39 -48.61
C VAL A 925 -67.67 -24.17 -49.70
N VAL A 926 -67.86 -23.52 -50.85
CA VAL A 926 -68.36 -24.15 -52.07
C VAL A 926 -67.21 -25.00 -52.63
N ASN A 927 -67.28 -26.30 -52.39
CA ASN A 927 -66.47 -27.27 -53.12
C ASN A 927 -67.10 -27.44 -54.51
N ARG A 928 -66.46 -26.86 -55.55
CA ARG A 928 -66.82 -27.09 -56.95
C ARG A 928 -65.69 -27.88 -57.60
N ILE A 929 -65.93 -29.18 -57.80
CA ILE A 929 -65.15 -30.03 -58.70
C ILE A 929 -66.11 -30.54 -59.76
N SER A 930 -65.92 -30.10 -61.00
CA SER A 930 -66.13 -30.92 -62.20
C SER A 930 -65.56 -30.22 -63.44
N ASN A 931 -64.48 -30.81 -63.95
CA ASN A 931 -63.92 -30.83 -65.31
C ASN A 931 -64.68 -30.12 -66.43
N GLN A 932 -63.96 -29.35 -67.27
CA GLN A 932 -63.83 -29.61 -68.71
C GLN A 932 -62.85 -28.64 -69.42
N SER A 933 -61.90 -29.25 -70.14
CA SER A 933 -61.29 -28.87 -71.43
C SER A 933 -60.88 -27.43 -71.77
N ASN A 934 -59.62 -27.36 -72.22
CA ASN A 934 -59.08 -26.61 -73.35
C ASN A 934 -58.80 -25.10 -73.27
N GLN A 935 -57.66 -24.78 -73.90
CA GLN A 935 -57.25 -23.55 -74.59
C GLN A 935 -56.55 -22.43 -73.79
N TYR A 936 -55.23 -22.42 -73.98
CA TYR A 936 -54.39 -21.35 -74.55
C TYR A 936 -54.22 -19.98 -73.86
N THR A 937 -52.98 -19.49 -74.06
CA THR A 937 -52.47 -18.09 -74.05
C THR A 937 -52.29 -17.42 -72.69
N MET A 938 -51.04 -17.22 -72.25
CA MET A 938 -50.18 -16.03 -72.50
C MET A 938 -50.72 -14.76 -71.81
N GLU A 939 -50.05 -14.27 -70.78
CA GLU A 939 -49.33 -12.98 -70.76
C GLU A 939 -49.08 -12.44 -69.33
N ASN A 940 -47.80 -12.20 -69.06
CA ASN A 940 -47.18 -10.97 -68.54
C ASN A 940 -47.75 -10.18 -67.33
N LYS A 941 -46.77 -9.80 -66.47
CA LYS A 941 -46.64 -8.58 -65.64
C LYS A 941 -47.54 -8.50 -64.39
N ASN A 942 -47.06 -8.12 -63.21
CA ASN A 942 -45.84 -7.47 -62.72
C ASN A 942 -45.44 -8.05 -61.36
#